data_AF-A0A7X4E6E6-F1
#
_entry.id   AF-A0A7X4E6E6-F1
#
_cell.length_a   1.000
_cell.length_b   1.000
_cell.length_c   1.000
_cell.angle_alpha   90.00
_cell.angle_beta   90.00
_cell.angle_gamma   90.00
#
_symmetry.space_group_name_H-M   'P 1'
#
loop_
_entity.id
_entity.type
_entity.pdbx_description
1 polymer ?
#
loop_
_entity_poly.entity_id
_entity_poly.type
_entity_poly.pdbx_seq_one_letter_code
_entity_poly.pdbx_strand_id
1 'polypeptide(L)'
;MSLSHTTLEALNEHWAVAAIGADELARAEELVHQRLARRAVGRQISFSFAESAEDEPFLERVALAFELAAIEGLDELSRPAGKNRHLRNQAVAASFRAFDIRRLLPVPTESLDRLFFVLQLSAIAYCGDRWSDLRRWYREQEEALRAPSVADAEWDRRLLYRLFDCWVRLFRKEGWDDLDRIREIIAGLRDDQQTHEESRLHNGSEVANRAIALRLAALYNWAKGTETLARYMLQGQPGDPFGTLDKHFEAGIKAAAASRDAQHEVVLRWLHATARIMVTNSLWWATRTVNSRTSDFVRSLTHREHQAMFELLPPQRAALLEQGLLDQAKTAIVVDMPTSGGKTLLAQFRILQALNQFRGDEGWVVYVAPTRALSAQITRRLRTDFEPIGLLVEQLTAAVEVDAFEEELLTDKGQPFDILVATPEKLSLVIRNRKVDRPLALVVMDEAHNLESEGRGLRIELLLATVKRDCPQANFLLLMPYVEGSESVARWLAQDIDAGNAISLGTVPWKPNERIIGLYRAVADDEVRGGWHLDFETLTATEKAMPLHGTHRVGSVKPIDVPKSQVLAKGVQKGLGLQTAAISAVMSSRGTSVAVANSIPTVWKMAAEAARSLPELDEVPSDIRLVQDFLRTEISANFTLVGLLDKGVGVHHAGLSDDVRGLMEWLAETGSLRMLCATSTIAQGINFPVSSVFLSSRYVPQGNRSVKIAPREFWNLAGRAGRIGHDSVGVVGLSEGTDRDALIEFVSRNTGALVSRLVVLLDELAAQGKLAQLSDVLWKDQWEDFRCYIAHLWAEKKNLDAVLADSEQLLRQTFGYTSMRNDPEQRRKADALLDATQKYARELAAMPKGTAELADSTGFSPEGVRAAMGEMGNLESGLTASDWAPESLFGTGGRMADLFGVMLRVPQLRQDLVELGGRGFDRSRISEITNDWVNGRGLEAIAQDYFRREKDDEAGTAALTDACRAIYRTIVNSGTWGVSALSRVSGIDFDALSEADKRRINALPAMIYHGVSSEEAVLMRMNSAPRSAAEALGGLYREMTGSDESRYSVGDARRFLQGLGTEGWDGVRPEGAALTGTGYKRVWEILSGEASQSASLRGGP
;
A
#
# COMPACT_ATOMS: atom_id res chain seq x y z
N MET A 1 -24.26 -5.20 -9.98
CA MET A 1 -24.15 -4.27 -11.13
C MET A 1 -22.76 -4.28 -11.73
N SER A 2 -21.88 -5.20 -11.34
CA SER A 2 -20.55 -5.32 -11.94
C SER A 2 -20.62 -5.75 -13.42
N LEU A 3 -19.97 -5.00 -14.30
CA LEU A 3 -19.76 -5.36 -15.70
C LEU A 3 -18.90 -6.64 -15.77
N SER A 4 -19.21 -7.55 -16.68
CA SER A 4 -18.43 -8.76 -16.95
C SER A 4 -17.89 -8.76 -18.38
N HIS A 5 -16.79 -9.47 -18.63
CA HIS A 5 -16.27 -9.69 -19.99
C HIS A 5 -17.33 -10.28 -20.93
N THR A 6 -18.11 -11.24 -20.44
CA THR A 6 -19.22 -11.84 -21.19
C THR A 6 -20.28 -10.82 -21.62
N THR A 7 -20.51 -9.76 -20.82
CA THR A 7 -21.45 -8.70 -21.18
C THR A 7 -20.87 -7.78 -22.25
N LEU A 8 -19.56 -7.51 -22.22
CA LEU A 8 -18.88 -6.74 -23.27
C LEU A 8 -18.85 -7.49 -24.60
N GLU A 9 -18.68 -8.82 -24.57
CA GLU A 9 -18.72 -9.65 -25.78
C GLU A 9 -20.12 -9.69 -26.38
N ALA A 10 -21.16 -9.88 -25.54
CA ALA A 10 -22.56 -9.89 -25.99
C ALA A 10 -22.98 -8.56 -26.63
N LEU A 11 -22.35 -7.44 -26.28
CA LEU A 11 -22.61 -6.13 -26.90
C LEU A 11 -22.32 -6.13 -28.41
N ASN A 12 -21.39 -6.96 -28.87
CA ASN A 12 -21.05 -7.05 -30.30
C ASN A 12 -22.22 -7.59 -31.15
N GLU A 13 -23.16 -8.30 -30.54
CA GLU A 13 -24.37 -8.82 -31.20
C GLU A 13 -25.48 -7.77 -31.36
N HIS A 14 -25.37 -6.62 -30.67
CA HIS A 14 -26.35 -5.55 -30.77
C HIS A 14 -26.41 -4.99 -32.20
N TRP A 15 -27.61 -4.80 -32.75
CA TRP A 15 -27.81 -4.43 -34.17
C TRP A 15 -26.98 -3.21 -34.62
N ALA A 16 -26.89 -2.17 -33.78
CA ALA A 16 -26.13 -0.95 -34.09
C ALA A 16 -24.61 -1.20 -34.12
N VAL A 17 -24.11 -2.10 -33.26
CA VAL A 17 -22.69 -2.43 -33.15
C VAL A 17 -22.30 -3.44 -34.22
N ALA A 18 -23.13 -4.45 -34.45
CA ALA A 18 -22.96 -5.44 -35.51
C ALA A 18 -22.91 -4.80 -36.91
N ALA A 19 -23.60 -3.67 -37.12
CA ALA A 19 -23.57 -2.92 -38.37
C ALA A 19 -22.21 -2.28 -38.70
N ILE A 20 -21.32 -2.10 -37.71
CA ILE A 20 -19.94 -1.61 -37.92
C ILE A 20 -19.04 -2.72 -38.50
N GLY A 21 -19.20 -3.95 -38.00
CA GLY A 21 -18.38 -5.10 -38.40
C GLY A 21 -17.14 -5.31 -37.53
N ALA A 22 -16.70 -6.56 -37.39
CA ALA A 22 -15.66 -6.97 -36.43
C ALA A 22 -14.28 -6.36 -36.73
N ASP A 23 -13.87 -6.30 -38.00
CA ASP A 23 -12.58 -5.75 -38.40
C ASP A 23 -12.50 -4.23 -38.15
N GLU A 24 -13.60 -3.52 -38.40
CA GLU A 24 -13.70 -2.09 -38.08
C GLU A 24 -13.68 -1.87 -36.57
N LEU A 25 -14.39 -2.68 -35.77
CA LEU A 25 -14.33 -2.58 -34.31
C LEU A 25 -12.92 -2.83 -33.76
N ALA A 26 -12.19 -3.81 -34.30
CA ALA A 26 -10.79 -4.06 -33.94
C ALA A 26 -9.88 -2.87 -34.30
N ARG A 27 -10.07 -2.28 -35.49
CA ARG A 27 -9.37 -1.04 -35.89
C ARG A 27 -9.69 0.14 -34.96
N ALA A 28 -10.95 0.30 -34.58
CA ALA A 28 -11.36 1.36 -33.65
C ALA A 28 -10.68 1.18 -32.28
N GLU A 29 -10.62 -0.05 -31.77
CA GLU A 29 -9.93 -0.38 -30.52
C GLU A 29 -8.42 -0.10 -30.61
N GLU A 30 -7.78 -0.43 -31.73
CA GLU A 30 -6.37 -0.08 -31.98
C GLU A 30 -6.15 1.44 -31.97
N LEU A 31 -6.96 2.20 -32.72
CA LEU A 31 -6.87 3.67 -32.78
C LEU A 31 -7.08 4.31 -31.41
N VAL A 32 -8.03 3.80 -30.61
CA VAL A 32 -8.26 4.26 -29.23
C VAL A 32 -6.99 4.09 -28.40
N HIS A 33 -6.37 2.91 -28.39
CA HIS A 33 -5.14 2.66 -27.64
C HIS A 33 -3.99 3.56 -28.11
N GLN A 34 -3.79 3.69 -29.42
CA GLN A 34 -2.77 4.54 -30.01
C GLN A 34 -2.93 6.02 -29.63
N ARG A 35 -4.14 6.58 -29.76
CA ARG A 35 -4.44 7.97 -29.37
C ARG A 35 -4.28 8.19 -27.87
N LEU A 36 -4.68 7.22 -27.07
CA LEU A 36 -4.57 7.32 -25.61
C LEU A 36 -3.11 7.28 -25.16
N ALA A 37 -2.29 6.40 -25.74
CA ALA A 37 -0.85 6.37 -25.53
C ALA A 37 -0.18 7.69 -25.96
N ARG A 38 -0.54 8.24 -27.13
CA ARG A 38 0.00 9.51 -27.62
C ARG A 38 -0.39 10.69 -26.73
N ARG A 39 -1.65 10.77 -26.29
CA ARG A 39 -2.13 11.85 -25.41
C ARG A 39 -1.49 11.78 -24.02
N ALA A 40 -1.35 10.59 -23.47
CA ALA A 40 -0.81 10.40 -22.12
C ALA A 40 0.73 10.47 -22.05
N VAL A 41 1.44 10.01 -23.08
CA VAL A 41 2.91 9.82 -23.02
C VAL A 41 3.66 10.54 -24.15
N GLY A 42 2.98 11.02 -25.19
CA GLY A 42 3.58 11.38 -26.49
C GLY A 42 4.71 12.42 -26.46
N ARG A 43 4.89 13.15 -25.33
CA ARG A 43 6.01 14.07 -25.13
C ARG A 43 7.30 13.37 -24.67
N GLN A 44 7.18 12.23 -23.98
CA GLN A 44 8.29 11.47 -23.41
C GLN A 44 8.66 10.28 -24.29
N ILE A 45 7.67 9.62 -24.90
CA ILE A 45 7.87 8.56 -25.91
C ILE A 45 7.24 9.03 -27.22
N SER A 46 8.06 9.11 -28.27
CA SER A 46 7.61 9.51 -29.60
C SER A 46 6.94 8.33 -30.31
N PHE A 47 5.61 8.31 -30.27
CA PHE A 47 4.80 7.32 -30.97
C PHE A 47 4.46 7.74 -32.40
N SER A 48 5.03 7.07 -33.40
CA SER A 48 4.71 7.23 -34.81
C SER A 48 3.69 6.19 -35.27
N PHE A 49 2.40 6.48 -35.03
CA PHE A 49 1.29 5.67 -35.56
C PHE A 49 0.71 6.35 -36.79
N ALA A 50 0.31 5.57 -37.80
CA ALA A 50 -0.34 6.10 -38.99
C ALA A 50 -1.77 6.55 -38.65
N GLU A 51 -2.08 7.83 -38.86
CA GLU A 51 -3.44 8.36 -38.72
C GLU A 51 -3.90 8.97 -40.04
N SER A 52 -5.17 8.73 -40.37
CA SER A 52 -5.90 9.28 -41.49
C SER A 52 -6.87 10.36 -41.02
N ALA A 53 -7.15 11.34 -41.89
CA ALA A 53 -8.23 12.31 -41.65
C ALA A 53 -9.62 11.64 -41.53
N GLU A 54 -9.77 10.40 -42.01
CA GLU A 54 -11.01 9.63 -41.91
C GLU A 54 -11.18 8.93 -40.55
N ASP A 55 -10.12 8.83 -39.73
CA ASP A 55 -10.17 8.08 -38.46
C ASP A 55 -11.08 8.75 -37.42
N GLU A 56 -11.17 10.09 -37.41
CA GLU A 56 -12.04 10.80 -36.47
C GLU A 56 -13.54 10.63 -36.79
N PRO A 57 -14.03 10.90 -38.02
CA PRO A 57 -15.41 10.58 -38.40
C PRO A 57 -15.75 9.09 -38.22
N PHE A 58 -14.78 8.21 -38.45
CA PHE A 58 -14.91 6.78 -38.20
C PHE A 58 -15.16 6.48 -36.71
N LEU A 59 -14.32 7.00 -35.82
CA LEU A 59 -14.49 6.84 -34.37
C LEU A 59 -15.80 7.45 -33.87
N GLU A 60 -16.24 8.59 -34.41
CA GLU A 60 -17.55 9.18 -34.09
C GLU A 60 -18.71 8.24 -34.44
N ARG A 61 -18.66 7.58 -35.60
CA ARG A 61 -19.66 6.60 -36.02
C ARG A 61 -19.71 5.41 -35.07
N VAL A 62 -18.55 4.89 -34.67
CA VAL A 62 -18.46 3.76 -33.72
C VAL A 62 -18.96 4.17 -32.33
N ALA A 63 -18.59 5.36 -31.85
CA ALA A 63 -19.08 5.89 -30.59
C ALA A 63 -20.61 6.02 -30.58
N LEU A 64 -21.19 6.53 -31.68
CA LEU A 64 -22.64 6.66 -31.83
C LEU A 64 -23.36 5.29 -31.78
N ALA A 65 -22.80 4.25 -32.40
CA ALA A 65 -23.35 2.91 -32.35
C ALA A 65 -23.42 2.38 -30.91
N PHE A 66 -22.37 2.59 -30.11
CA PHE A 66 -22.39 2.26 -28.69
C PHE A 66 -23.36 3.14 -27.90
N GLU A 67 -23.45 4.44 -28.18
CA GLU A 67 -24.41 5.32 -27.49
C GLU A 67 -25.86 4.93 -27.75
N LEU A 68 -26.22 4.54 -28.97
CA LEU A 68 -27.55 4.05 -29.29
C LEU A 68 -27.89 2.81 -28.46
N ALA A 69 -26.99 1.84 -28.40
CA ALA A 69 -27.15 0.64 -27.57
C ALA A 69 -27.28 1.00 -26.07
N ALA A 70 -26.62 2.05 -25.61
CA ALA A 70 -26.71 2.53 -24.23
C ALA A 70 -28.05 3.21 -23.93
N ILE A 71 -28.54 4.06 -24.84
CA ILE A 71 -29.79 4.81 -24.71
C ILE A 71 -30.99 3.85 -24.62
N GLU A 72 -31.00 2.74 -25.37
CA GLU A 72 -32.07 1.74 -25.32
C GLU A 72 -32.32 1.15 -23.92
N GLY A 73 -31.28 1.07 -23.08
CA GLY A 73 -31.38 0.56 -21.71
C GLY A 73 -31.28 1.64 -20.61
N LEU A 74 -31.30 2.93 -20.96
CA LEU A 74 -31.11 4.03 -20.00
C LEU A 74 -32.20 4.10 -18.94
N ASP A 75 -33.45 3.81 -19.31
CA ASP A 75 -34.57 3.75 -18.37
C ASP A 75 -34.40 2.58 -17.37
N GLU A 76 -33.85 1.44 -17.78
CA GLU A 76 -33.57 0.29 -16.90
C GLU A 76 -32.39 0.56 -15.94
N LEU A 77 -31.40 1.37 -16.35
CA LEU A 77 -30.38 1.89 -15.45
C LEU A 77 -31.00 2.78 -14.36
N SER A 78 -31.98 3.61 -14.75
CA SER A 78 -32.69 4.47 -13.81
C SER A 78 -33.70 3.73 -12.92
N ARG A 79 -34.02 2.46 -13.21
CA ARG A 79 -35.02 1.65 -12.47
C ARG A 79 -34.47 0.27 -12.13
N PRO A 80 -33.59 0.13 -11.11
CA PRO A 80 -32.89 -1.12 -10.82
C PRO A 80 -33.78 -2.29 -10.38
N ALA A 81 -35.03 -2.04 -9.95
CA ALA A 81 -36.05 -3.07 -9.71
C ALA A 81 -36.75 -3.55 -11.01
N GLY A 82 -36.37 -3.02 -12.17
CA GLY A 82 -36.84 -3.42 -13.48
C GLY A 82 -36.54 -4.89 -13.77
N LYS A 83 -37.42 -5.50 -14.58
CA LYS A 83 -37.35 -6.94 -14.89
C LYS A 83 -36.28 -7.27 -15.93
N ASN A 84 -35.77 -6.28 -16.68
CA ASN A 84 -34.91 -6.53 -17.84
C ASN A 84 -33.41 -6.36 -17.51
N ARG A 85 -32.85 -7.34 -16.81
CA ARG A 85 -31.41 -7.40 -16.49
C ARG A 85 -30.52 -7.34 -17.74
N HIS A 86 -30.97 -7.86 -18.87
CA HIS A 86 -30.22 -7.87 -20.13
C HIS A 86 -30.03 -6.45 -20.67
N LEU A 87 -31.09 -5.66 -20.82
CA LEU A 87 -31.00 -4.26 -21.27
C LEU A 87 -30.14 -3.39 -20.34
N ARG A 88 -30.23 -3.60 -19.02
CA ARG A 88 -29.39 -2.89 -18.07
C ARG A 88 -27.90 -3.22 -18.28
N ASN A 89 -27.57 -4.50 -18.41
CA ASN A 89 -26.21 -4.95 -18.65
C ASN A 89 -25.66 -4.44 -20.00
N GLN A 90 -26.49 -4.46 -21.05
CA GLN A 90 -26.19 -3.84 -22.34
C GLN A 90 -25.86 -2.36 -22.17
N ALA A 91 -26.69 -1.61 -21.44
CA ALA A 91 -26.49 -0.17 -21.29
C ALA A 91 -25.20 0.18 -20.54
N VAL A 92 -24.82 -0.58 -19.51
CA VAL A 92 -23.52 -0.42 -18.82
C VAL A 92 -22.37 -0.71 -19.78
N ALA A 93 -22.40 -1.84 -20.49
CA ALA A 93 -21.35 -2.25 -21.42
C ALA A 93 -21.18 -1.26 -22.60
N ALA A 94 -22.30 -0.81 -23.14
CA ALA A 94 -22.35 0.17 -24.21
C ALA A 94 -21.81 1.53 -23.75
N SER A 95 -22.20 1.99 -22.55
CA SER A 95 -21.66 3.22 -21.97
C SER A 95 -20.15 3.12 -21.71
N PHE A 96 -19.66 1.95 -21.27
CA PHE A 96 -18.24 1.68 -21.07
C PHE A 96 -17.45 1.88 -22.37
N ARG A 97 -17.88 1.25 -23.48
CA ARG A 97 -17.20 1.34 -24.78
C ARG A 97 -17.37 2.72 -25.44
N ALA A 98 -18.54 3.35 -25.30
CA ALA A 98 -18.78 4.71 -25.79
C ALA A 98 -17.83 5.72 -25.13
N PHE A 99 -17.62 5.62 -23.82
CA PHE A 99 -16.72 6.51 -23.08
C PHE A 99 -15.27 6.43 -23.58
N ASP A 100 -14.78 5.23 -23.89
CA ASP A 100 -13.39 5.03 -24.36
C ASP A 100 -13.08 5.82 -25.63
N ILE A 101 -14.06 5.94 -26.52
CA ILE A 101 -13.93 6.70 -27.77
C ILE A 101 -14.24 8.18 -27.52
N ARG A 102 -15.38 8.51 -26.89
CA ARG A 102 -15.84 9.91 -26.74
C ARG A 102 -14.86 10.81 -26.02
N ARG A 103 -14.11 10.29 -25.04
CA ARG A 103 -13.12 11.07 -24.29
C ARG A 103 -11.93 11.55 -25.15
N LEU A 104 -11.71 10.91 -26.30
CA LEU A 104 -10.62 11.20 -27.24
C LEU A 104 -11.03 12.16 -28.36
N LEU A 105 -12.33 12.41 -28.54
CA LEU A 105 -12.84 13.37 -29.52
C LEU A 105 -12.61 14.82 -29.07
N PRO A 106 -12.51 15.78 -30.01
CA PRO A 106 -12.35 17.19 -29.67
C PRO A 106 -13.56 17.73 -28.89
N VAL A 107 -13.29 18.58 -27.90
CA VAL A 107 -14.32 19.29 -27.17
C VAL A 107 -14.89 20.41 -28.05
N PRO A 108 -16.22 20.53 -28.20
CA PRO A 108 -16.81 21.62 -28.98
C PRO A 108 -16.39 23.01 -28.47
N THR A 109 -16.21 23.95 -29.39
CA THR A 109 -15.83 25.34 -29.08
C THR A 109 -17.03 26.22 -28.72
N GLU A 110 -18.21 25.94 -29.28
CA GLU A 110 -19.44 26.65 -28.95
C GLU A 110 -19.87 26.38 -27.51
N SER A 111 -20.24 27.45 -26.78
CA SER A 111 -20.48 27.35 -25.34
C SER A 111 -21.57 26.36 -24.96
N LEU A 112 -22.69 26.32 -25.68
CA LEU A 112 -23.80 25.40 -25.35
C LEU A 112 -23.47 23.94 -25.69
N ASP A 113 -22.91 23.70 -26.87
CA ASP A 113 -22.51 22.34 -27.29
C ASP A 113 -21.43 21.77 -26.38
N ARG A 114 -20.47 22.58 -25.97
CA ARG A 114 -19.45 22.21 -24.98
C ARG A 114 -20.07 21.77 -23.66
N LEU A 115 -21.04 22.52 -23.14
CA LEU A 115 -21.70 22.24 -21.88
C LEU A 115 -22.42 20.88 -21.93
N PHE A 116 -23.19 20.64 -23.00
CA PHE A 116 -23.91 19.38 -23.17
C PHE A 116 -22.96 18.20 -23.45
N PHE A 117 -21.90 18.42 -24.23
CA PHE A 117 -20.86 17.42 -24.46
C PHE A 117 -20.22 16.96 -23.15
N VAL A 118 -19.80 17.90 -22.29
CA VAL A 118 -19.19 17.58 -21.00
C VAL A 118 -20.17 16.84 -20.10
N LEU A 119 -21.43 17.28 -20.00
CA LEU A 119 -22.46 16.60 -19.18
C LEU A 119 -22.75 15.18 -19.68
N GLN A 120 -22.90 15.01 -20.99
CA GLN A 120 -23.16 13.70 -21.61
C GLN A 120 -21.96 12.77 -21.44
N LEU A 121 -20.74 13.21 -21.74
CA LEU A 121 -19.52 12.42 -21.54
C LEU A 121 -19.40 11.96 -20.09
N SER A 122 -19.70 12.86 -19.14
CA SER A 122 -19.65 12.58 -17.71
C SER A 122 -20.69 11.55 -17.29
N ALA A 123 -21.91 11.65 -17.81
CA ALA A 123 -22.97 10.69 -17.54
C ALA A 123 -22.68 9.32 -18.15
N ILE A 124 -22.19 9.26 -19.39
CA ILE A 124 -21.75 8.02 -20.04
C ILE A 124 -20.66 7.36 -19.20
N ALA A 125 -19.68 8.12 -18.71
CA ALA A 125 -18.63 7.59 -17.84
C ALA A 125 -19.21 6.94 -16.58
N TYR A 126 -20.16 7.59 -15.90
CA TYR A 126 -20.80 7.04 -14.71
C TYR A 126 -21.65 5.80 -15.01
N CYS A 127 -22.44 5.83 -16.08
CA CYS A 127 -23.24 4.69 -16.53
C CYS A 127 -22.40 3.49 -16.96
N GLY A 128 -21.18 3.73 -17.47
CA GLY A 128 -20.18 2.72 -17.78
C GLY A 128 -19.26 2.32 -16.63
N ASP A 129 -19.47 2.85 -15.41
CA ASP A 129 -18.64 2.58 -14.23
C ASP A 129 -17.17 3.05 -14.37
N ARG A 130 -16.96 4.14 -15.13
CA ARG A 130 -15.68 4.79 -15.49
C ARG A 130 -15.49 6.16 -14.83
N TRP A 131 -16.18 6.42 -13.71
CA TRP A 131 -16.09 7.71 -13.01
C TRP A 131 -14.66 8.09 -12.58
N SER A 132 -13.80 7.10 -12.31
CA SER A 132 -12.39 7.34 -12.00
C SER A 132 -11.60 7.90 -13.19
N ASP A 133 -11.92 7.45 -14.41
CA ASP A 133 -11.31 7.95 -15.65
C ASP A 133 -11.86 9.33 -16.02
N LEU A 134 -13.14 9.59 -15.73
CA LEU A 134 -13.73 10.90 -15.91
C LEU A 134 -12.98 11.97 -15.12
N ARG A 135 -12.65 11.70 -13.85
CA ARG A 135 -11.89 12.64 -13.02
C ARG A 135 -10.51 12.96 -13.58
N ARG A 136 -9.87 12.01 -14.29
CA ARG A 136 -8.62 12.26 -15.01
C ARG A 136 -8.83 13.19 -16.19
N TRP A 137 -9.83 12.88 -17.02
CA TRP A 137 -10.19 13.71 -18.17
C TRP A 137 -10.49 15.15 -17.75
N TYR A 138 -11.15 15.34 -16.60
CA TYR A 138 -11.43 16.66 -16.02
C TYR A 138 -10.14 17.47 -15.75
N ARG A 139 -9.11 16.85 -15.18
CA ARG A 139 -7.82 17.51 -14.92
C ARG A 139 -7.04 17.83 -16.19
N GLU A 140 -7.19 17.00 -17.22
CA GLU A 140 -6.58 17.27 -18.53
C GLU A 140 -7.32 18.37 -19.31
N GLN A 141 -8.57 18.69 -18.95
CA GLN A 141 -9.48 19.55 -19.70
C GLN A 141 -10.10 20.66 -18.83
N GLU A 142 -9.32 21.27 -17.93
CA GLU A 142 -9.84 22.28 -16.97
C GLU A 142 -10.59 23.44 -17.65
N GLU A 143 -10.14 23.87 -18.84
CA GLU A 143 -10.80 24.95 -19.58
C GLU A 143 -12.21 24.55 -20.06
N ALA A 144 -12.42 23.28 -20.42
CA ALA A 144 -13.71 22.76 -20.83
C ALA A 144 -14.73 22.77 -19.68
N LEU A 145 -14.26 22.72 -18.43
CA LEU A 145 -15.08 22.68 -17.23
C LEU A 145 -15.53 24.07 -16.75
N ARG A 146 -14.96 25.16 -17.29
CA ARG A 146 -15.29 26.53 -16.86
C ARG A 146 -16.70 26.92 -17.29
N ALA A 147 -17.59 27.13 -16.32
CA ALA A 147 -18.91 27.66 -16.57
C ALA A 147 -18.83 29.06 -17.23
N PRO A 148 -19.66 29.36 -18.24
CA PRO A 148 -19.70 30.70 -18.84
C PRO A 148 -20.13 31.79 -17.84
N SER A 149 -19.79 33.05 -18.12
CA SER A 149 -20.22 34.20 -17.32
C SER A 149 -21.74 34.33 -17.32
N VAL A 150 -22.30 34.73 -16.18
CA VAL A 150 -23.74 34.97 -16.01
C VAL A 150 -24.13 36.45 -16.09
N ALA A 151 -23.17 37.37 -16.21
CA ALA A 151 -23.41 38.81 -16.12
C ALA A 151 -24.44 39.32 -17.17
N ASP A 152 -24.33 38.82 -18.40
CA ASP A 152 -25.17 39.21 -19.54
C ASP A 152 -26.07 38.06 -20.03
N ALA A 153 -26.25 37.02 -19.20
CA ALA A 153 -26.99 35.83 -19.58
C ALA A 153 -28.48 35.95 -19.21
N GLU A 154 -29.35 35.60 -20.18
CA GLU A 154 -30.78 35.39 -19.94
C GLU A 154 -31.01 34.36 -18.82
N TRP A 155 -32.15 34.46 -18.12
CA TRP A 155 -32.41 33.66 -16.92
C TRP A 155 -32.28 32.13 -17.12
N ASP A 156 -32.81 31.59 -18.22
CA ASP A 156 -32.69 30.17 -18.55
C ASP A 156 -31.25 29.74 -18.82
N ARG A 157 -30.42 30.62 -19.38
CA ARG A 157 -28.98 30.38 -19.59
C ARG A 157 -28.20 30.50 -18.28
N ARG A 158 -28.54 31.47 -17.43
CA ARG A 158 -27.96 31.65 -16.10
C ARG A 158 -28.18 30.41 -15.24
N LEU A 159 -29.40 29.86 -15.23
CA LEU A 159 -29.73 28.59 -14.59
C LEU A 159 -28.89 27.45 -15.15
N LEU A 160 -28.84 27.29 -16.48
CA LEU A 160 -28.06 26.23 -17.13
C LEU A 160 -26.57 26.30 -16.77
N TYR A 161 -25.96 27.50 -16.79
CA TYR A 161 -24.52 27.67 -16.51
C TYR A 161 -24.19 27.37 -15.05
N ARG A 162 -25.06 27.77 -14.10
CA ARG A 162 -24.90 27.45 -12.68
C ARG A 162 -25.16 25.98 -12.39
N LEU A 163 -26.15 25.36 -13.03
CA LEU A 163 -26.39 23.92 -12.89
C LEU A 163 -25.24 23.10 -13.48
N PHE A 164 -24.67 23.54 -14.59
CA PHE A 164 -23.45 22.95 -15.14
C PHE A 164 -22.30 22.98 -14.11
N ASP A 165 -22.04 24.13 -13.47
CA ASP A 165 -21.04 24.25 -12.39
C ASP A 165 -21.33 23.27 -11.24
N CYS A 166 -22.59 23.18 -10.79
CA CYS A 166 -22.99 22.21 -9.76
C CYS A 166 -22.70 20.76 -10.16
N TRP A 167 -22.95 20.39 -11.42
CA TRP A 167 -22.72 19.02 -11.90
C TRP A 167 -21.24 18.71 -12.12
N VAL A 168 -20.45 19.66 -12.62
CA VAL A 168 -18.99 19.53 -12.68
C VAL A 168 -18.44 19.24 -11.27
N ARG A 169 -18.92 19.97 -10.25
CA ARG A 169 -18.56 19.72 -8.83
C ARG A 169 -19.05 18.36 -8.33
N LEU A 170 -20.26 17.94 -8.69
CA LEU A 170 -20.77 16.59 -8.37
C LEU A 170 -19.93 15.49 -9.01
N PHE A 171 -19.43 15.67 -10.23
CA PHE A 171 -18.61 14.66 -10.90
C PHE A 171 -17.18 14.63 -10.33
N ARG A 172 -16.60 15.80 -10.09
CA ARG A 172 -15.23 15.96 -9.60
C ARG A 172 -15.08 15.59 -8.12
N LYS A 173 -15.99 16.09 -7.27
CA LYS A 173 -16.01 15.94 -5.79
C LYS A 173 -14.64 16.22 -5.15
N GLU A 174 -14.05 17.37 -5.49
CA GLU A 174 -12.73 17.76 -4.97
C GLU A 174 -12.86 18.29 -3.54
N GLY A 175 -12.91 17.37 -2.58
CA GLY A 175 -13.06 17.68 -1.16
C GLY A 175 -14.50 18.02 -0.76
N TRP A 176 -14.65 18.43 0.49
CA TRP A 176 -15.94 18.76 1.10
C TRP A 176 -16.53 20.06 0.50
N ASP A 177 -15.69 21.07 0.29
CA ASP A 177 -16.06 22.38 -0.24
C ASP A 177 -16.78 22.32 -1.59
N ASP A 178 -16.39 21.38 -2.46
CA ASP A 178 -16.99 21.23 -3.79
C ASP A 178 -18.48 20.91 -3.68
N LEU A 179 -18.86 20.05 -2.72
CA LEU A 179 -20.24 19.63 -2.52
C LEU A 179 -21.04 20.64 -1.70
N ASP A 180 -20.43 21.31 -0.72
CA ASP A 180 -21.13 22.32 0.07
C ASP A 180 -21.44 23.59 -0.74
N ARG A 181 -20.52 24.01 -1.63
CA ARG A 181 -20.75 25.14 -2.56
C ARG A 181 -21.96 24.94 -3.48
N ILE A 182 -22.37 23.70 -3.76
CA ILE A 182 -23.58 23.44 -4.56
C ILE A 182 -24.81 24.01 -3.85
N ARG A 183 -24.89 23.91 -2.52
CA ARG A 183 -25.99 24.50 -1.75
C ARG A 183 -26.00 26.02 -1.88
N GLU A 184 -24.84 26.66 -1.81
CA GLU A 184 -24.69 28.11 -1.96
C GLU A 184 -25.13 28.56 -3.36
N ILE A 185 -24.69 27.87 -4.41
CA ILE A 185 -25.09 28.17 -5.80
C ILE A 185 -26.61 28.05 -5.95
N ILE A 186 -27.22 26.99 -5.44
CA ILE A 186 -28.67 26.78 -5.54
C ILE A 186 -29.45 27.80 -4.70
N ALA A 187 -28.93 28.21 -3.54
CA ALA A 187 -29.51 29.29 -2.75
C ALA A 187 -29.47 30.62 -3.51
N GLY A 188 -28.31 31.00 -4.06
CA GLY A 188 -28.17 32.21 -4.86
C GLY A 188 -29.08 32.23 -6.10
N LEU A 189 -29.28 31.09 -6.75
CA LEU A 189 -30.25 30.98 -7.85
C LEU A 189 -31.70 31.27 -7.41
N ARG A 190 -32.09 30.93 -6.17
CA ARG A 190 -33.44 31.25 -5.67
C ARG A 190 -33.61 32.75 -5.43
N ASP A 191 -32.56 33.44 -5.03
CA ASP A 191 -32.57 34.89 -4.86
C ASP A 191 -32.59 35.59 -6.22
N ASP A 192 -31.75 35.14 -7.16
CA ASP A 192 -31.70 35.64 -8.54
C ASP A 192 -33.04 35.48 -9.28
N GLN A 193 -33.76 34.38 -9.03
CA GLN A 193 -35.06 34.10 -9.65
C GLN A 193 -36.04 35.26 -9.44
N GLN A 194 -36.04 35.88 -8.26
CA GLN A 194 -36.96 36.97 -7.91
C GLN A 194 -36.77 38.22 -8.78
N THR A 195 -35.58 38.38 -9.37
CA THR A 195 -35.22 39.58 -10.15
C THR A 195 -35.28 39.33 -11.66
N HIS A 196 -34.97 38.11 -12.12
CA HIS A 196 -34.74 37.84 -13.54
C HIS A 196 -35.84 37.02 -14.23
N GLU A 197 -36.66 36.28 -13.48
CA GLU A 197 -37.67 35.39 -14.07
C GLU A 197 -38.77 36.18 -14.78
N GLU A 198 -39.27 37.25 -14.15
CA GLU A 198 -40.38 38.03 -14.68
C GLU A 198 -40.03 38.63 -16.05
N SER A 199 -38.84 39.20 -16.20
CA SER A 199 -38.37 39.74 -17.47
C SER A 199 -38.26 38.66 -18.55
N ARG A 200 -37.88 37.43 -18.18
CA ARG A 200 -37.69 36.34 -19.16
C ARG A 200 -39.03 35.79 -19.68
N LEU A 201 -40.06 35.75 -18.83
CA LEU A 201 -41.38 35.20 -19.18
C LEU A 201 -42.23 36.14 -20.05
N HIS A 202 -41.92 37.45 -20.10
CA HIS A 202 -42.73 38.46 -20.77
C HIS A 202 -42.11 39.05 -22.05
N ASN A 203 -41.06 38.43 -22.61
CA ASN A 203 -40.26 38.99 -23.71
C ASN A 203 -40.58 38.45 -25.13
N GLY A 204 -41.59 37.60 -25.32
CA GLY A 204 -41.89 36.96 -26.61
C GLY A 204 -43.38 36.76 -26.93
N SER A 205 -43.66 36.01 -28.00
CA SER A 205 -45.03 35.58 -28.36
C SER A 205 -45.58 34.57 -27.35
N GLU A 206 -46.90 34.40 -27.26
CA GLU A 206 -47.54 33.48 -26.30
C GLU A 206 -47.00 32.03 -26.41
N VAL A 207 -46.70 31.58 -27.63
CA VAL A 207 -46.09 30.27 -27.90
C VAL A 207 -44.62 30.21 -27.42
N ALA A 208 -43.84 31.27 -27.66
CA ALA A 208 -42.44 31.35 -27.23
C ALA A 208 -42.33 31.42 -25.69
N ASN A 209 -43.20 32.21 -25.05
CA ASN A 209 -43.25 32.33 -23.59
C ASN A 209 -43.66 31.00 -22.94
N ARG A 210 -44.59 30.26 -23.56
CA ARG A 210 -44.96 28.91 -23.09
C ARG A 210 -43.80 27.92 -23.20
N ALA A 211 -43.04 27.95 -24.30
CA ALA A 211 -41.87 27.10 -24.46
C ALA A 211 -40.77 27.43 -23.44
N ILE A 212 -40.53 28.72 -23.18
CA ILE A 212 -39.59 29.20 -22.16
C ILE A 212 -40.06 28.79 -20.75
N ALA A 213 -41.34 28.92 -20.42
CA ALA A 213 -41.88 28.51 -19.13
C ALA A 213 -41.69 27.00 -18.88
N LEU A 214 -41.91 26.17 -19.91
CA LEU A 214 -41.64 24.72 -19.83
C LEU A 214 -40.14 24.42 -19.68
N ARG A 215 -39.27 25.15 -20.40
CA ARG A 215 -37.82 25.06 -20.24
C ARG A 215 -37.38 25.42 -18.83
N LEU A 216 -37.91 26.49 -18.25
CA LEU A 216 -37.64 26.90 -16.87
C LEU A 216 -38.14 25.83 -15.87
N ALA A 217 -39.33 25.27 -16.08
CA ALA A 217 -39.83 24.17 -15.26
C ALA A 217 -38.92 22.94 -15.30
N ALA A 218 -38.30 22.64 -16.45
CA ALA A 218 -37.29 21.58 -16.56
C ALA A 218 -36.03 21.92 -15.73
N LEU A 219 -35.51 23.14 -15.87
CA LEU A 219 -34.32 23.62 -15.12
C LEU A 219 -34.55 23.66 -13.61
N TYR A 220 -35.74 24.06 -13.14
CA TYR A 220 -36.06 24.09 -11.70
C TYR A 220 -36.14 22.69 -11.09
N ASN A 221 -36.73 21.74 -11.81
CA ASN A 221 -36.74 20.35 -11.37
C ASN A 221 -35.33 19.77 -11.36
N TRP A 222 -34.53 20.08 -12.38
CA TRP A 222 -33.12 19.68 -12.41
C TRP A 222 -32.34 20.28 -11.22
N ALA A 223 -32.53 21.56 -10.89
CA ALA A 223 -31.93 22.20 -9.72
C ALA A 223 -32.32 21.48 -8.42
N LYS A 224 -33.59 21.12 -8.25
CA LYS A 224 -34.07 20.45 -7.04
C LYS A 224 -33.55 19.01 -6.90
N GLY A 225 -33.46 18.27 -8.00
CA GLY A 225 -32.79 16.97 -8.04
C GLY A 225 -31.30 17.08 -7.68
N THR A 226 -30.63 18.10 -8.21
CA THR A 226 -29.20 18.40 -7.94
C THR A 226 -28.95 18.70 -6.47
N GLU A 227 -29.79 19.54 -5.83
CA GLU A 227 -29.71 19.84 -4.39
C GLU A 227 -29.85 18.57 -3.55
N THR A 228 -30.82 17.72 -3.89
CA THR A 228 -31.11 16.48 -3.16
C THR A 228 -29.94 15.51 -3.26
N LEU A 229 -29.38 15.35 -4.46
CA LEU A 229 -28.22 14.49 -4.70
C LEU A 229 -26.98 15.01 -3.95
N ALA A 230 -26.69 16.31 -4.04
CA ALA A 230 -25.54 16.91 -3.35
C ALA A 230 -25.63 16.72 -1.83
N ARG A 231 -26.82 16.98 -1.25
CA ARG A 231 -27.06 16.75 0.19
C ARG A 231 -26.84 15.30 0.58
N TYR A 232 -27.33 14.36 -0.23
CA TYR A 232 -27.14 12.94 0.04
C TYR A 232 -25.67 12.52 -0.05
N MET A 233 -24.95 12.95 -1.09
CA MET A 233 -23.52 12.61 -1.24
C MET A 233 -22.68 13.17 -0.10
N LEU A 234 -23.04 14.35 0.42
CA LEU A 234 -22.33 14.99 1.52
C LEU A 234 -22.63 14.33 2.88
N GLN A 235 -23.91 14.06 3.18
CA GLN A 235 -24.37 13.77 4.55
C GLN A 235 -25.07 12.41 4.70
N GLY A 236 -25.29 11.67 3.62
CA GLY A 236 -26.13 10.46 3.62
C GLY A 236 -27.62 10.73 3.83
N GLN A 237 -28.07 11.97 3.66
CA GLN A 237 -29.47 12.38 3.90
C GLN A 237 -30.16 12.92 2.64
N PRO A 238 -31.44 12.58 2.41
CA PRO A 238 -32.28 11.65 3.18
C PRO A 238 -31.81 10.19 3.04
N GLY A 239 -32.14 9.32 4.00
CA GLY A 239 -31.65 7.92 3.99
C GLY A 239 -32.06 7.10 2.76
N ASP A 240 -33.16 7.47 2.10
CA ASP A 240 -33.49 7.02 0.74
C ASP A 240 -33.80 8.23 -0.17
N PRO A 241 -32.88 8.63 -1.06
CA PRO A 241 -33.08 9.77 -1.94
C PRO A 241 -33.86 9.42 -3.21
N PHE A 242 -34.08 8.14 -3.54
CA PHE A 242 -34.55 7.74 -4.87
C PHE A 242 -35.92 8.31 -5.22
N GLY A 243 -36.90 8.23 -4.33
CA GLY A 243 -38.24 8.74 -4.62
C GLY A 243 -38.26 10.24 -4.91
N THR A 244 -37.39 11.03 -4.25
CA THR A 244 -37.28 12.48 -4.49
C THR A 244 -36.53 12.76 -5.80
N LEU A 245 -35.46 12.02 -6.07
CA LEU A 245 -34.71 12.14 -7.33
C LEU A 245 -35.61 11.79 -8.52
N ASP A 246 -36.28 10.64 -8.49
CA ASP A 246 -37.17 10.16 -9.56
C ASP A 246 -38.27 11.19 -9.85
N LYS A 247 -38.93 11.70 -8.81
CA LYS A 247 -39.96 12.75 -8.94
C LYS A 247 -39.46 13.95 -9.73
N HIS A 248 -38.29 14.48 -9.38
CA HIS A 248 -37.77 15.70 -9.98
C HIS A 248 -37.20 15.47 -11.38
N PHE A 249 -36.40 14.42 -11.60
CA PHE A 249 -35.87 14.14 -12.94
C PHE A 249 -36.98 13.77 -13.93
N GLU A 250 -37.95 12.91 -13.56
CA GLU A 250 -39.04 12.56 -14.46
C GLU A 250 -39.93 13.77 -14.81
N ALA A 251 -40.17 14.67 -13.85
CA ALA A 251 -40.88 15.92 -14.12
C ALA A 251 -40.08 16.85 -15.05
N GLY A 252 -38.77 16.95 -14.84
CA GLY A 252 -37.86 17.73 -15.68
C GLY A 252 -37.80 17.20 -17.13
N ILE A 253 -37.66 15.89 -17.31
CA ILE A 253 -37.65 15.21 -18.61
C ILE A 253 -38.96 15.49 -19.36
N LYS A 254 -40.11 15.33 -18.71
CA LYS A 254 -41.43 15.63 -19.30
C LYS A 254 -41.55 17.09 -19.73
N ALA A 255 -41.04 18.02 -18.92
CA ALA A 255 -41.06 19.44 -19.23
C ALA A 255 -40.13 19.80 -20.41
N ALA A 256 -38.93 19.22 -20.47
CA ALA A 256 -37.98 19.40 -21.58
C ALA A 256 -38.53 18.86 -22.92
N ALA A 257 -39.14 17.67 -22.88
CA ALA A 257 -39.83 17.09 -24.03
C ALA A 257 -40.98 17.99 -24.50
N ALA A 258 -41.78 18.51 -23.57
CA ALA A 258 -42.88 19.43 -23.87
C ALA A 258 -42.41 20.78 -24.43
N SER A 259 -41.21 21.26 -24.04
CA SER A 259 -40.60 22.45 -24.64
C SER A 259 -39.93 22.20 -26.00
N ARG A 260 -39.94 20.96 -26.50
CA ARG A 260 -39.23 20.52 -27.73
C ARG A 260 -37.72 20.78 -27.69
N ASP A 261 -37.13 20.70 -26.49
CA ASP A 261 -35.68 20.83 -26.31
C ASP A 261 -35.07 19.42 -26.18
N ALA A 262 -34.78 18.81 -27.33
CA ALA A 262 -34.31 17.42 -27.40
C ALA A 262 -32.94 17.23 -26.72
N GLN A 263 -32.03 18.20 -26.85
CA GLN A 263 -30.71 18.13 -26.20
C GLN A 263 -30.87 18.13 -24.67
N HIS A 264 -31.70 19.03 -24.13
CA HIS A 264 -31.97 19.09 -22.70
C HIS A 264 -32.68 17.83 -22.20
N GLU A 265 -33.64 17.28 -22.94
CA GLU A 265 -34.31 16.02 -22.59
C GLU A 265 -33.32 14.86 -22.46
N VAL A 266 -32.47 14.66 -23.47
CA VAL A 266 -31.47 13.57 -23.49
C VAL A 266 -30.50 13.70 -22.31
N VAL A 267 -30.00 14.91 -22.05
CA VAL A 267 -29.10 15.16 -20.92
C VAL A 267 -29.79 14.86 -19.59
N LEU A 268 -31.04 15.28 -19.39
CA LEU A 268 -31.76 14.98 -18.14
C LEU A 268 -31.97 13.48 -17.91
N ARG A 269 -32.22 12.70 -18.97
CA ARG A 269 -32.32 11.22 -18.86
C ARG A 269 -30.99 10.61 -18.41
N TRP A 270 -29.89 11.05 -19.01
CA TRP A 270 -28.53 10.63 -18.64
C TRP A 270 -28.19 10.99 -17.19
N LEU A 271 -28.47 12.24 -16.79
CA LEU A 271 -28.23 12.72 -15.44
C LEU A 271 -29.13 12.03 -14.40
N HIS A 272 -30.34 11.61 -14.77
CA HIS A 272 -31.20 10.81 -13.89
C HIS A 272 -30.57 9.45 -13.58
N ALA A 273 -30.15 8.71 -14.61
CA ALA A 273 -29.44 7.44 -14.43
C ALA A 273 -28.15 7.64 -13.61
N THR A 274 -27.38 8.67 -13.93
CA THR A 274 -26.15 9.04 -13.23
C THR A 274 -26.38 9.31 -11.74
N ALA A 275 -27.40 10.11 -11.40
CA ALA A 275 -27.72 10.45 -10.01
C ALA A 275 -27.97 9.19 -9.18
N ARG A 276 -28.68 8.22 -9.75
CA ARG A 276 -28.93 6.95 -9.07
C ARG A 276 -27.68 6.11 -8.92
N ILE A 277 -26.84 6.05 -9.95
CA ILE A 277 -25.56 5.34 -9.89
C ILE A 277 -24.64 5.95 -8.84
N MET A 278 -24.53 7.28 -8.77
CA MET A 278 -23.79 7.99 -7.71
C MET A 278 -24.28 7.58 -6.31
N VAL A 279 -25.61 7.55 -6.10
CA VAL A 279 -26.19 7.09 -4.83
C VAL A 279 -25.77 5.65 -4.56
N THR A 280 -25.93 4.73 -5.51
CA THR A 280 -25.59 3.31 -5.29
C THR A 280 -24.09 3.05 -5.08
N ASN A 281 -23.24 3.91 -5.63
CA ASN A 281 -21.79 3.85 -5.50
C ASN A 281 -21.29 4.50 -4.21
N SER A 282 -22.12 5.32 -3.58
CA SER A 282 -21.73 6.06 -2.38
C SER A 282 -21.39 5.12 -1.22
N LEU A 283 -20.42 5.55 -0.39
CA LEU A 283 -20.12 4.86 0.87
C LEU A 283 -21.36 4.79 1.78
N TRP A 284 -22.16 5.86 1.81
CA TRP A 284 -23.42 5.92 2.55
C TRP A 284 -24.37 4.79 2.18
N TRP A 285 -24.59 4.57 0.88
CA TRP A 285 -25.49 3.51 0.43
C TRP A 285 -24.93 2.12 0.71
N ALA A 286 -23.63 1.94 0.49
CA ALA A 286 -22.99 0.64 0.64
C ALA A 286 -22.96 0.15 2.09
N THR A 287 -23.02 1.09 3.05
CA THR A 287 -22.87 0.81 4.48
C THR A 287 -24.14 1.07 5.29
N ARG A 288 -25.25 1.47 4.66
CA ARG A 288 -26.52 1.80 5.33
C ARG A 288 -27.14 0.67 6.16
N THR A 289 -26.80 -0.57 5.87
CA THR A 289 -27.25 -1.76 6.61
C THR A 289 -26.33 -2.10 7.78
N VAL A 290 -25.23 -1.37 7.94
CA VAL A 290 -24.23 -1.55 8.99
C VAL A 290 -24.54 -0.59 10.14
N ASN A 291 -24.03 -0.88 11.33
CA ASN A 291 -24.36 -0.16 12.56
C ASN A 291 -23.81 1.28 12.63
N SER A 292 -24.12 1.99 13.73
CA SER A 292 -23.77 3.41 13.93
C SER A 292 -22.27 3.71 13.81
N ARG A 293 -21.41 2.82 14.32
CA ARG A 293 -19.94 2.99 14.24
C ARG A 293 -19.44 3.05 12.80
N THR A 294 -20.04 2.26 11.90
CA THR A 294 -19.70 2.34 10.47
C THR A 294 -20.21 3.62 9.82
N SER A 295 -21.34 4.17 10.28
CA SER A 295 -21.81 5.48 9.81
C SER A 295 -20.87 6.61 10.23
N ASP A 296 -20.32 6.56 11.46
CA ASP A 296 -19.33 7.51 11.94
C ASP A 296 -18.00 7.38 11.18
N PHE A 297 -17.61 6.14 10.84
CA PHE A 297 -16.45 5.90 9.98
C PHE A 297 -16.64 6.50 8.58
N VAL A 298 -17.79 6.28 7.94
CA VAL A 298 -18.07 6.89 6.63
C VAL A 298 -18.06 8.41 6.72
N ARG A 299 -18.58 8.98 7.82
CA ARG A 299 -18.48 10.43 8.06
C ARG A 299 -17.03 10.88 8.17
N SER A 300 -16.17 10.17 8.90
CA SER A 300 -14.75 10.54 9.00
C SER A 300 -14.03 10.45 7.64
N LEU A 301 -14.44 9.52 6.76
CA LEU A 301 -13.92 9.39 5.40
C LEU A 301 -14.37 10.52 4.46
N THR A 302 -15.62 10.99 4.56
CA THR A 302 -16.16 12.04 3.69
C THR A 302 -15.73 13.44 4.11
N HIS A 303 -15.37 13.64 5.37
CA HIS A 303 -14.95 14.93 5.94
C HIS A 303 -13.43 15.16 5.94
N ARG A 304 -12.64 14.28 5.33
CA ARG A 304 -11.18 14.47 5.25
C ARG A 304 -10.85 15.72 4.44
N GLU A 305 -9.93 16.51 4.96
CA GLU A 305 -9.35 17.64 4.19
C GLU A 305 -8.63 17.13 2.93
N HIS A 306 -7.93 16.00 3.05
CA HIS A 306 -7.19 15.39 1.96
C HIS A 306 -7.80 14.03 1.59
N GLN A 307 -8.06 13.83 0.29
CA GLN A 307 -8.58 12.57 -0.26
C GLN A 307 -9.94 12.12 0.33
N ALA A 308 -10.88 13.06 0.52
CA ALA A 308 -12.25 12.72 0.87
C ALA A 308 -12.82 11.62 -0.05
N MET A 309 -13.34 10.56 0.54
CA MET A 309 -13.92 9.44 -0.20
C MET A 309 -15.43 9.53 -0.12
N PHE A 310 -16.08 9.64 -1.28
CA PHE A 310 -17.55 9.68 -1.39
C PHE A 310 -18.14 8.43 -2.02
N GLU A 311 -17.37 7.75 -2.87
CA GLU A 311 -17.81 6.62 -3.69
C GLU A 311 -16.78 5.49 -3.66
N LEU A 312 -17.26 4.24 -3.74
CA LEU A 312 -16.45 3.05 -3.84
C LEU A 312 -15.98 2.82 -5.29
N LEU A 313 -14.76 2.30 -5.44
CA LEU A 313 -14.31 1.78 -6.73
C LEU A 313 -15.18 0.58 -7.13
N PRO A 314 -15.37 0.33 -8.45
CA PRO A 314 -16.15 -0.80 -8.93
C PRO A 314 -15.83 -2.15 -8.25
N PRO A 315 -14.55 -2.54 -8.09
CA PRO A 315 -14.23 -3.80 -7.46
C PRO A 315 -14.50 -3.80 -5.95
N GLN A 316 -14.37 -2.64 -5.29
CA GLN A 316 -14.68 -2.51 -3.87
C GLN A 316 -16.19 -2.65 -3.62
N ARG A 317 -17.00 -1.99 -4.46
CA ARG A 317 -18.46 -2.10 -4.44
C ARG A 317 -18.91 -3.54 -4.67
N ALA A 318 -18.31 -4.22 -5.65
CA ALA A 318 -18.58 -5.63 -5.92
C ALA A 318 -18.25 -6.53 -4.71
N ALA A 319 -17.08 -6.34 -4.08
CA ALA A 319 -16.69 -7.11 -2.90
C ALA A 319 -17.66 -6.89 -1.72
N LEU A 320 -18.02 -5.64 -1.44
CA LEU A 320 -18.88 -5.26 -0.32
C LEU A 320 -20.35 -5.67 -0.51
N LEU A 321 -20.92 -5.41 -1.68
CA LEU A 321 -22.37 -5.53 -1.92
C LEU A 321 -22.78 -6.81 -2.66
N GLU A 322 -21.88 -7.44 -3.41
CA GLU A 322 -22.22 -8.54 -4.33
C GLU A 322 -21.57 -9.86 -3.94
N GLN A 323 -20.36 -9.84 -3.35
CA GLN A 323 -19.56 -11.06 -3.09
C GLN A 323 -19.42 -11.42 -1.61
N GLY A 324 -20.19 -10.78 -0.73
CA GLY A 324 -20.34 -11.23 0.67
C GLY A 324 -19.14 -10.95 1.58
N LEU A 325 -18.38 -9.86 1.36
CA LEU A 325 -17.26 -9.49 2.25
C LEU A 325 -17.67 -9.31 3.72
N LEU A 326 -18.87 -8.75 3.95
CA LEU A 326 -19.41 -8.49 5.29
C LEU A 326 -20.38 -9.58 5.77
N ASP A 327 -20.46 -10.71 5.07
CA ASP A 327 -21.24 -11.85 5.51
C ASP A 327 -20.64 -12.44 6.81
N GLN A 328 -21.45 -12.49 7.85
CA GLN A 328 -21.06 -12.97 9.17
C GLN A 328 -20.92 -14.50 9.20
N ALA A 329 -21.58 -15.22 8.29
CA ALA A 329 -21.44 -16.67 8.16
C ALA A 329 -20.10 -17.09 7.55
N LYS A 330 -19.39 -16.15 6.90
CA LYS A 330 -18.08 -16.42 6.30
C LYS A 330 -16.97 -16.13 7.30
N THR A 331 -16.34 -17.17 7.81
CA THR A 331 -15.25 -17.08 8.80
C THR A 331 -13.88 -16.92 8.15
N ALA A 332 -13.72 -17.28 6.87
CA ALA A 332 -12.48 -17.07 6.13
C ALA A 332 -12.77 -16.51 4.73
N ILE A 333 -12.24 -15.31 4.46
CA ILE A 333 -12.42 -14.62 3.18
C ILE A 333 -11.06 -14.35 2.57
N VAL A 334 -10.88 -14.74 1.31
CA VAL A 334 -9.71 -14.38 0.51
C VAL A 334 -10.15 -13.34 -0.53
N VAL A 335 -9.51 -12.18 -0.53
CA VAL A 335 -9.73 -11.11 -1.52
C VAL A 335 -8.58 -11.10 -2.51
N ASP A 336 -8.88 -11.50 -3.74
CA ASP A 336 -8.02 -11.38 -4.90
C ASP A 336 -8.36 -10.13 -5.72
N MET A 337 -7.50 -9.12 -5.61
CA MET A 337 -7.66 -7.83 -6.27
C MET A 337 -6.30 -7.25 -6.68
N PRO A 338 -6.20 -6.42 -7.73
CA PRO A 338 -5.01 -5.60 -7.99
C PRO A 338 -4.60 -4.76 -6.77
N THR A 339 -3.31 -4.50 -6.57
CA THR A 339 -2.78 -3.68 -5.45
C THR A 339 -3.41 -2.29 -5.39
N SER A 340 -3.68 -1.67 -6.54
CA SER A 340 -4.37 -0.38 -6.66
C SER A 340 -5.91 -0.44 -6.59
N GLY A 341 -6.51 -1.61 -6.38
CA GLY A 341 -7.97 -1.74 -6.24
C GLY A 341 -8.51 -1.28 -4.88
N GLY A 342 -7.64 -0.90 -3.94
CA GLY A 342 -8.02 -0.38 -2.63
C GLY A 342 -8.40 -1.46 -1.60
N LYS A 343 -7.54 -2.48 -1.45
CA LYS A 343 -7.73 -3.61 -0.51
C LYS A 343 -7.83 -3.18 0.95
N THR A 344 -7.06 -2.17 1.32
CA THR A 344 -7.03 -1.66 2.70
C THR A 344 -8.41 -1.15 3.15
N LEU A 345 -9.19 -0.52 2.26
CA LEU A 345 -10.54 -0.08 2.61
C LEU A 345 -11.49 -1.27 2.85
N LEU A 346 -11.35 -2.35 2.07
CA LEU A 346 -12.11 -3.58 2.28
C LEU A 346 -11.75 -4.23 3.63
N ALA A 347 -10.46 -4.23 3.97
CA ALA A 347 -10.01 -4.66 5.29
C ALA A 347 -10.63 -3.83 6.40
N GLN A 348 -10.66 -2.50 6.29
CA GLN A 348 -11.25 -1.63 7.30
C GLN A 348 -12.74 -1.93 7.55
N PHE A 349 -13.53 -2.14 6.49
CA PHE A 349 -14.93 -2.55 6.67
C PHE A 349 -15.07 -3.91 7.35
N ARG A 350 -14.21 -4.88 7.04
CA ARG A 350 -14.20 -6.18 7.70
C ARG A 350 -13.74 -6.08 9.17
N ILE A 351 -12.76 -5.23 9.48
CA ILE A 351 -12.31 -4.94 10.84
C ILE A 351 -13.48 -4.39 11.67
N LEU A 352 -14.21 -3.38 11.15
CA LEU A 352 -15.38 -2.82 11.82
C LEU A 352 -16.46 -3.89 12.05
N GLN A 353 -16.75 -4.71 11.05
CA GLN A 353 -17.72 -5.81 11.18
C GLN A 353 -17.30 -6.81 12.27
N ALA A 354 -16.02 -7.21 12.33
CA ALA A 354 -15.51 -8.13 13.35
C ALA A 354 -15.55 -7.52 14.76
N LEU A 355 -15.04 -6.30 14.95
CA LEU A 355 -15.09 -5.61 16.26
C LEU A 355 -16.52 -5.42 16.77
N ASN A 356 -17.47 -5.23 15.86
CA ASN A 356 -18.87 -5.13 16.22
C ASN A 356 -19.48 -6.48 16.64
N GLN A 357 -19.11 -7.57 15.96
CA GLN A 357 -19.56 -8.92 16.27
C GLN A 357 -19.05 -9.39 17.65
N PHE A 358 -17.81 -9.03 17.99
CA PHE A 358 -17.14 -9.46 19.22
C PHE A 358 -17.14 -8.41 20.34
N ARG A 359 -17.99 -7.37 20.23
CA ARG A 359 -18.04 -6.28 21.20
C ARG A 359 -18.32 -6.74 22.64
N GLY A 360 -19.16 -7.77 22.80
CA GLY A 360 -19.52 -8.31 24.11
C GLY A 360 -18.37 -9.03 24.82
N ASP A 361 -17.44 -9.59 24.05
CA ASP A 361 -16.29 -10.35 24.56
C ASP A 361 -14.99 -9.54 24.48
N GLU A 362 -15.09 -8.23 24.18
CA GLU A 362 -13.93 -7.32 24.09
C GLU A 362 -12.90 -7.77 23.03
N GLY A 363 -13.38 -8.44 21.97
CA GLY A 363 -12.51 -9.08 20.99
C GLY A 363 -11.66 -8.10 20.19
N TRP A 364 -10.47 -8.55 19.82
CA TRP A 364 -9.46 -7.72 19.16
C TRP A 364 -9.15 -8.18 17.75
N VAL A 365 -8.53 -7.29 16.97
CA VAL A 365 -8.16 -7.58 15.59
C VAL A 365 -6.66 -7.43 15.40
N VAL A 366 -6.05 -8.32 14.63
CA VAL A 366 -4.66 -8.17 14.19
C VAL A 366 -4.59 -7.90 12.69
N TYR A 367 -3.79 -6.91 12.30
CA TYR A 367 -3.37 -6.67 10.93
C TYR A 367 -1.92 -7.10 10.77
N VAL A 368 -1.70 -8.16 9.98
CA VAL A 368 -0.39 -8.72 9.72
C VAL A 368 0.15 -8.14 8.42
N ALA A 369 1.17 -7.31 8.56
CA ALA A 369 1.89 -6.72 7.42
C ALA A 369 3.18 -7.51 7.13
N PRO A 370 3.53 -7.74 5.86
CA PRO A 370 4.66 -8.58 5.49
C PRO A 370 6.02 -7.97 5.83
N THR A 371 6.15 -6.65 5.97
CA THR A 371 7.46 -6.01 6.23
C THR A 371 7.33 -4.90 7.26
N ARG A 372 8.44 -4.55 7.92
CA ARG A 372 8.49 -3.48 8.94
C ARG A 372 7.98 -2.15 8.44
N ALA A 373 8.43 -1.76 7.25
CA ALA A 373 8.02 -0.51 6.60
C ALA A 373 6.50 -0.51 6.39
N LEU A 374 5.95 -1.63 5.91
CA LEU A 374 4.51 -1.75 5.70
C LEU A 374 3.72 -1.80 7.02
N SER A 375 4.25 -2.40 8.10
CA SER A 375 3.65 -2.33 9.44
C SER A 375 3.50 -0.88 9.91
N ALA A 376 4.55 -0.07 9.81
CA ALA A 376 4.48 1.35 10.18
C ALA A 376 3.47 2.11 9.30
N GLN A 377 3.52 1.90 7.98
CA GLN A 377 2.60 2.56 7.06
C GLN A 377 1.12 2.22 7.33
N ILE A 378 0.81 0.93 7.53
CA ILE A 378 -0.55 0.49 7.84
C ILE A 378 -0.99 1.04 9.19
N THR A 379 -0.12 1.05 10.20
CA THR A 379 -0.43 1.63 11.52
C THR A 379 -0.86 3.08 11.40
N ARG A 380 -0.07 3.91 10.72
CA ARG A 380 -0.39 5.34 10.50
C ARG A 380 -1.76 5.50 9.85
N ARG A 381 -1.99 4.74 8.78
CA ARG A 381 -3.26 4.79 8.04
C ARG A 381 -4.44 4.36 8.90
N LEU A 382 -4.31 3.27 9.65
CA LEU A 382 -5.38 2.79 10.52
C LEU A 382 -5.64 3.77 11.66
N ARG A 383 -4.62 4.43 12.24
CA ARG A 383 -4.79 5.49 13.24
C ARG A 383 -5.58 6.67 12.69
N THR A 384 -5.13 7.25 11.57
CA THR A 384 -5.83 8.34 10.88
C THR A 384 -7.29 7.98 10.58
N ASP A 385 -7.57 6.71 10.28
CA ASP A 385 -8.87 6.25 9.83
C ASP A 385 -9.81 5.86 11.00
N PHE A 386 -9.29 5.34 12.11
CA PHE A 386 -10.07 4.75 13.20
C PHE A 386 -10.04 5.51 14.54
N GLU A 387 -9.01 6.29 14.82
CA GLU A 387 -8.98 7.10 16.06
C GLU A 387 -10.10 8.15 16.14
N PRO A 388 -10.53 8.80 15.03
CA PRO A 388 -11.68 9.73 15.08
C PRO A 388 -13.00 9.10 15.54
N ILE A 389 -13.12 7.77 15.49
CA ILE A 389 -14.28 7.01 15.97
C ILE A 389 -14.02 6.28 17.29
N GLY A 390 -12.91 6.61 17.95
CA GLY A 390 -12.54 6.11 19.29
C GLY A 390 -12.03 4.67 19.32
N LEU A 391 -11.47 4.17 18.22
CA LEU A 391 -10.80 2.87 18.18
C LEU A 391 -9.29 3.04 18.32
N LEU A 392 -8.67 2.24 19.20
CA LEU A 392 -7.25 2.32 19.53
C LEU A 392 -6.43 1.39 18.60
N VAL A 393 -5.43 1.96 17.94
CA VAL A 393 -4.55 1.24 17.02
C VAL A 393 -3.11 1.26 17.51
N GLU A 394 -2.56 0.07 17.75
CA GLU A 394 -1.21 -0.11 18.27
C GLU A 394 -0.34 -0.95 17.32
N GLN A 395 0.97 -0.71 17.38
CA GLN A 395 1.96 -1.43 16.58
C GLN A 395 2.93 -2.15 17.49
N LEU A 396 3.21 -3.42 17.18
CA LEU A 396 4.35 -4.12 17.78
C LEU A 396 5.62 -3.85 16.98
N THR A 397 6.75 -3.76 17.69
CA THR A 397 8.06 -3.69 17.06
C THR A 397 8.30 -4.97 16.26
N ALA A 398 9.07 -4.85 15.20
CA ALA A 398 9.44 -5.98 14.38
C ALA A 398 10.70 -6.72 14.87
N ALA A 399 11.07 -6.50 16.14
CA ALA A 399 12.05 -7.31 16.86
C ALA A 399 11.51 -8.75 17.03
N VAL A 400 12.42 -9.73 17.13
CA VAL A 400 12.09 -11.17 17.21
C VAL A 400 11.94 -11.60 18.69
N GLU A 401 11.47 -10.69 19.53
CA GLU A 401 11.16 -10.90 20.94
C GLU A 401 10.01 -9.98 21.35
N VAL A 402 9.36 -10.25 22.48
CA VAL A 402 8.43 -9.31 23.13
C VAL A 402 9.20 -8.61 24.25
N ASP A 403 9.33 -7.29 24.17
CA ASP A 403 10.00 -6.50 25.21
C ASP A 403 9.06 -6.17 26.38
N ALA A 404 9.60 -5.55 27.44
CA ALA A 404 8.83 -5.22 28.64
C ALA A 404 7.62 -4.30 28.38
N PHE A 405 7.75 -3.35 27.45
CA PHE A 405 6.70 -2.36 27.13
C PHE A 405 5.61 -2.98 26.27
N GLU A 406 5.97 -3.86 25.34
CA GLU A 406 5.02 -4.63 24.55
C GLU A 406 4.29 -5.66 25.40
N GLU A 407 4.97 -6.31 26.35
CA GLU A 407 4.32 -7.22 27.30
C GLU A 407 3.27 -6.49 28.13
N GLU A 408 3.61 -5.30 28.65
CA GLU A 408 2.65 -4.42 29.36
C GLU A 408 1.47 -4.08 28.45
N LEU A 409 1.73 -3.65 27.21
CA LEU A 409 0.68 -3.35 26.22
C LEU A 409 -0.26 -4.54 25.95
N LEU A 410 0.27 -5.77 25.87
CA LEU A 410 -0.49 -6.97 25.52
C LEU A 410 -1.32 -7.52 26.68
N THR A 411 -0.82 -7.38 27.91
CA THR A 411 -1.39 -7.98 29.12
C THR A 411 -2.22 -7.01 29.97
N ASP A 412 -2.17 -5.71 29.68
CA ASP A 412 -2.94 -4.70 30.40
C ASP A 412 -4.45 -4.93 30.28
N LYS A 413 -5.10 -4.95 31.45
CA LYS A 413 -6.55 -5.12 31.61
C LYS A 413 -7.34 -3.86 31.22
N GLY A 414 -6.68 -2.71 31.06
CA GLY A 414 -7.25 -1.45 30.62
C GLY A 414 -7.62 -1.40 29.13
N GLN A 415 -7.45 -2.49 28.38
CA GLN A 415 -7.70 -2.58 26.93
C GLN A 415 -6.98 -1.48 26.14
N PRO A 416 -5.64 -1.47 26.14
CA PRO A 416 -4.89 -0.38 25.51
C PRO A 416 -4.96 -0.38 23.97
N PHE A 417 -5.60 -1.38 23.34
CA PHE A 417 -5.81 -1.44 21.89
C PHE A 417 -7.10 -2.15 21.48
N ASP A 418 -7.68 -1.78 20.33
CA ASP A 418 -8.70 -2.56 19.63
C ASP A 418 -8.08 -3.35 18.46
N ILE A 419 -7.08 -2.73 17.82
CA ILE A 419 -6.43 -3.22 16.61
C ILE A 419 -4.91 -3.22 16.83
N LEU A 420 -4.27 -4.35 16.55
CA LEU A 420 -2.84 -4.52 16.65
C LEU A 420 -2.21 -4.74 15.27
N VAL A 421 -1.12 -4.04 14.96
CA VAL A 421 -0.37 -4.22 13.71
C VAL A 421 0.96 -4.91 14.03
N ALA A 422 1.23 -6.03 13.35
CA ALA A 422 2.41 -6.86 13.62
C ALA A 422 2.97 -7.49 12.34
N THR A 423 4.20 -8.01 12.40
CA THR A 423 4.73 -8.92 11.36
C THR A 423 4.32 -10.37 11.67
N PRO A 424 4.40 -11.30 10.69
CA PRO A 424 4.09 -12.72 10.92
C PRO A 424 4.92 -13.33 12.06
N GLU A 425 6.20 -12.98 12.12
CA GLU A 425 7.13 -13.42 13.17
C GLU A 425 6.63 -13.01 14.55
N LYS A 426 6.30 -11.72 14.69
CA LYS A 426 5.90 -11.15 15.96
C LYS A 426 4.55 -11.71 16.43
N LEU A 427 3.59 -11.84 15.52
CA LEU A 427 2.29 -12.44 15.86
C LEU A 427 2.44 -13.90 16.30
N SER A 428 3.33 -14.67 15.68
CA SER A 428 3.58 -16.06 16.08
C SER A 428 4.02 -16.15 17.54
N LEU A 429 4.85 -15.22 18.03
CA LEU A 429 5.28 -15.20 19.44
C LEU A 429 4.13 -14.82 20.38
N VAL A 430 3.32 -13.83 20.01
CA VAL A 430 2.18 -13.35 20.81
C VAL A 430 1.13 -14.46 21.00
N ILE A 431 0.79 -15.18 19.92
CA ILE A 431 -0.22 -16.25 19.96
C ILE A 431 0.29 -17.47 20.75
N ARG A 432 1.52 -17.92 20.48
CA ARG A 432 2.11 -19.09 21.17
C ARG A 432 2.20 -18.88 22.67
N ASN A 433 2.58 -17.69 23.11
CA ASN A 433 2.72 -17.37 24.53
C ASN A 433 1.40 -16.93 25.21
N ARG A 434 0.27 -16.96 24.48
CA ARG A 434 -1.06 -16.55 24.97
C ARG A 434 -1.04 -15.21 25.73
N LYS A 435 -0.37 -14.21 25.16
CA LYS A 435 -0.14 -12.91 25.82
C LYS A 435 -1.40 -12.06 25.98
N VAL A 436 -2.45 -12.36 25.23
CA VAL A 436 -3.71 -11.60 25.22
C VAL A 436 -4.84 -12.49 25.69
N ASP A 437 -5.41 -12.18 26.85
CA ASP A 437 -6.45 -13.00 27.52
C ASP A 437 -7.82 -12.93 26.84
N ARG A 438 -8.04 -11.92 25.99
CA ARG A 438 -9.30 -11.65 25.28
C ARG A 438 -9.31 -12.24 23.87
N PRO A 439 -10.49 -12.59 23.32
CA PRO A 439 -10.59 -13.36 22.08
C PRO A 439 -10.12 -12.59 20.84
N LEU A 440 -9.33 -13.26 20.01
CA LEU A 440 -8.96 -12.76 18.68
C LEU A 440 -10.15 -12.89 17.74
N ALA A 441 -10.71 -11.77 17.29
CA ALA A 441 -11.89 -11.69 16.45
C ALA A 441 -11.58 -11.85 14.94
N LEU A 442 -10.45 -11.29 14.49
CA LEU A 442 -10.07 -11.29 13.08
C LEU A 442 -8.55 -11.21 12.89
N VAL A 443 -8.02 -12.03 11.99
CA VAL A 443 -6.69 -11.89 11.40
C VAL A 443 -6.81 -11.35 9.99
N VAL A 444 -6.29 -10.14 9.75
CA VAL A 444 -6.09 -9.61 8.41
C VAL A 444 -4.66 -9.89 7.99
N MET A 445 -4.46 -10.75 6.99
CA MET A 445 -3.14 -11.05 6.43
C MET A 445 -2.96 -10.31 5.10
N ASP A 446 -2.13 -9.28 5.11
CA ASP A 446 -1.79 -8.53 3.89
C ASP A 446 -0.68 -9.22 3.10
N GLU A 447 -0.75 -9.10 1.77
CA GLU A 447 0.12 -9.80 0.83
C GLU A 447 0.28 -11.30 1.16
N ALA A 448 -0.84 -11.97 1.43
CA ALA A 448 -0.90 -13.38 1.83
C ALA A 448 -0.31 -14.35 0.78
N HIS A 449 -0.09 -13.89 -0.45
CA HIS A 449 0.64 -14.62 -1.49
C HIS A 449 2.10 -14.94 -1.09
N ASN A 450 2.66 -14.25 -0.09
CA ASN A 450 3.97 -14.57 0.48
C ASN A 450 4.05 -15.98 1.10
N LEU A 451 2.94 -16.72 1.21
CA LEU A 451 2.89 -18.13 1.58
C LEU A 451 3.73 -19.03 0.65
N GLU A 452 3.95 -18.61 -0.61
CA GLU A 452 4.85 -19.27 -1.56
C GLU A 452 6.34 -18.93 -1.37
N SER A 453 6.65 -17.88 -0.62
CA SER A 453 8.00 -17.33 -0.57
C SER A 453 8.99 -18.32 0.03
N GLU A 454 10.21 -18.37 -0.52
CA GLU A 454 11.21 -19.34 -0.07
C GLU A 454 11.61 -19.16 1.39
N GLY A 455 11.67 -17.91 1.87
CA GLY A 455 12.16 -17.59 3.22
C GLY A 455 11.08 -17.44 4.30
N ARG A 456 9.84 -17.08 3.95
CA ARG A 456 8.77 -16.81 4.94
C ARG A 456 7.49 -17.61 4.73
N GLY A 457 7.38 -18.35 3.63
CA GLY A 457 6.14 -19.06 3.27
C GLY A 457 5.72 -20.08 4.33
N LEU A 458 6.66 -20.92 4.78
CA LEU A 458 6.41 -21.92 5.81
C LEU A 458 5.99 -21.28 7.15
N ARG A 459 6.61 -20.16 7.52
CA ARG A 459 6.27 -19.41 8.73
C ARG A 459 4.82 -18.90 8.71
N ILE A 460 4.41 -18.28 7.60
CA ILE A 460 3.05 -17.77 7.42
C ILE A 460 2.03 -18.92 7.49
N GLU A 461 2.33 -20.04 6.84
CA GLU A 461 1.45 -21.22 6.86
C GLU A 461 1.30 -21.80 8.27
N LEU A 462 2.41 -21.95 9.01
CA LEU A 462 2.40 -22.40 10.40
C LEU A 462 1.68 -21.43 11.33
N LEU A 463 1.86 -20.13 11.15
CA LEU A 463 1.16 -19.09 11.92
C LEU A 463 -0.36 -19.21 11.74
N LEU A 464 -0.83 -19.26 10.49
CA LEU A 464 -2.27 -19.37 10.20
C LEU A 464 -2.86 -20.68 10.74
N ALA A 465 -2.14 -21.80 10.61
CA ALA A 465 -2.54 -23.08 11.19
C ALA A 465 -2.61 -23.01 12.73
N THR A 466 -1.65 -22.34 13.37
CA THR A 466 -1.62 -22.13 14.83
C THR A 466 -2.80 -21.28 15.29
N VAL A 467 -3.07 -20.15 14.64
CA VAL A 467 -4.24 -19.31 14.95
C VAL A 467 -5.54 -20.10 14.78
N LYS A 468 -5.69 -20.86 13.69
CA LYS A 468 -6.89 -21.68 13.45
C LYS A 468 -7.14 -22.67 14.59
N ARG A 469 -6.07 -23.23 15.16
CA ARG A 469 -6.12 -24.21 16.26
C ARG A 469 -6.37 -23.56 17.61
N ASP A 470 -5.59 -22.52 17.93
CA ASP A 470 -5.48 -21.98 19.29
C ASP A 470 -6.44 -20.81 19.53
N CYS A 471 -6.95 -20.20 18.45
CA CYS A 471 -7.95 -19.13 18.47
C CYS A 471 -9.19 -19.55 17.66
N PRO A 472 -10.02 -20.49 18.16
CA PRO A 472 -11.12 -21.08 17.37
C PRO A 472 -12.21 -20.08 16.95
N GLN A 473 -12.31 -18.94 17.65
CA GLN A 473 -13.23 -17.85 17.33
C GLN A 473 -12.69 -16.88 16.26
N ALA A 474 -11.42 -16.98 15.87
CA ALA A 474 -10.80 -16.05 14.95
C ALA A 474 -11.33 -16.23 13.52
N ASN A 475 -11.76 -15.11 12.93
CA ASN A 475 -12.02 -15.02 11.50
C ASN A 475 -10.73 -14.69 10.74
N PHE A 476 -10.70 -14.96 9.45
CA PHE A 476 -9.57 -14.69 8.56
C PHE A 476 -9.98 -13.81 7.38
N LEU A 477 -9.18 -12.78 7.10
CA LEU A 477 -9.22 -12.02 5.86
C LEU A 477 -7.83 -12.04 5.23
N LEU A 478 -7.68 -12.68 4.08
CA LEU A 478 -6.43 -12.72 3.34
C LEU A 478 -6.51 -11.79 2.13
N LEU A 479 -5.56 -10.87 2.02
CA LEU A 479 -5.46 -9.95 0.90
C LEU A 479 -4.33 -10.40 -0.02
N MET A 480 -4.63 -10.69 -1.28
CA MET A 480 -3.62 -11.15 -2.25
C MET A 480 -3.92 -10.62 -3.66
N PRO A 481 -2.90 -10.39 -4.50
CA PRO A 481 -3.09 -10.02 -5.90
C PRO A 481 -2.82 -11.19 -6.85
N TYR A 482 -3.68 -11.33 -7.85
CA TYR A 482 -3.53 -12.20 -9.02
C TYR A 482 -3.29 -13.67 -8.65
N VAL A 483 -4.20 -14.28 -7.90
CA VAL A 483 -4.04 -15.66 -7.39
C VAL A 483 -5.12 -16.59 -7.93
N GLU A 484 -4.72 -17.54 -8.75
CA GLU A 484 -5.58 -18.67 -9.13
C GLU A 484 -5.78 -19.61 -7.92
N GLY A 485 -6.98 -20.17 -7.78
CA GLY A 485 -7.27 -21.15 -6.73
C GLY A 485 -7.42 -20.59 -5.32
N SER A 486 -7.67 -19.29 -5.15
CA SER A 486 -7.91 -18.62 -3.86
C SER A 486 -8.99 -19.28 -2.98
N GLU A 487 -9.95 -19.96 -3.59
CA GLU A 487 -11.00 -20.72 -2.89
C GLU A 487 -10.43 -21.88 -2.05
N SER A 488 -9.37 -22.54 -2.51
CA SER A 488 -8.71 -23.62 -1.76
C SER A 488 -8.13 -23.12 -0.42
N VAL A 489 -7.53 -21.92 -0.44
CA VAL A 489 -6.96 -21.26 0.74
C VAL A 489 -8.07 -20.82 1.69
N ALA A 490 -9.17 -20.27 1.16
CA ALA A 490 -10.32 -19.86 1.97
C ALA A 490 -10.96 -21.05 2.68
N ARG A 491 -11.20 -22.16 1.97
CA ARG A 491 -11.73 -23.41 2.55
C ARG A 491 -10.77 -24.03 3.55
N TRP A 492 -9.46 -23.94 3.32
CA TRP A 492 -8.45 -24.43 4.26
C TRP A 492 -8.53 -23.70 5.60
N LEU A 493 -8.70 -22.38 5.62
CA LEU A 493 -8.74 -21.59 6.85
C LEU A 493 -10.09 -21.63 7.56
N ALA A 494 -11.17 -21.78 6.81
CA ALA A 494 -12.52 -21.79 7.37
C ALA A 494 -12.71 -22.92 8.41
N GLN A 495 -13.55 -22.65 9.41
CA GLN A 495 -13.93 -23.66 10.42
C GLN A 495 -14.87 -24.73 9.82
N ASP A 496 -15.67 -24.32 8.82
CA ASP A 496 -16.51 -25.16 8.00
C ASP A 496 -16.20 -24.89 6.51
N ILE A 497 -16.31 -25.90 5.64
CA ILE A 497 -16.06 -25.79 4.20
C ILE A 497 -16.92 -24.67 3.60
N ASP A 498 -18.18 -24.55 4.01
CA ASP A 498 -19.12 -23.54 3.50
C ASP A 498 -18.89 -22.14 4.10
N ALA A 499 -18.07 -22.03 5.14
CA ALA A 499 -17.69 -20.76 5.76
C ALA A 499 -16.47 -20.10 5.08
N GLY A 500 -15.85 -20.80 4.10
CA GLY A 500 -14.82 -20.24 3.23
C GLY A 500 -15.44 -19.46 2.06
N ASN A 501 -14.89 -18.30 1.74
CA ASN A 501 -15.28 -17.51 0.57
C ASN A 501 -14.07 -16.91 -0.14
N ALA A 502 -14.08 -16.95 -1.47
CA ALA A 502 -13.07 -16.29 -2.29
C ALA A 502 -13.74 -15.20 -3.14
N ILE A 503 -13.29 -13.97 -2.93
CA ILE A 503 -13.68 -12.80 -3.69
C ILE A 503 -12.61 -12.59 -4.74
N SER A 504 -12.89 -12.97 -5.99
CA SER A 504 -11.98 -12.72 -7.12
C SER A 504 -12.62 -11.75 -8.10
N LEU A 505 -11.86 -10.71 -8.42
CA LEU A 505 -12.30 -9.62 -9.30
C LEU A 505 -11.71 -9.73 -10.71
N GLY A 506 -11.04 -10.86 -11.03
CA GLY A 506 -10.52 -11.15 -12.37
C GLY A 506 -11.58 -11.21 -13.47
N THR A 507 -12.87 -11.24 -13.13
CA THR A 507 -14.00 -11.23 -14.06
C THR A 507 -14.52 -9.83 -14.41
N VAL A 508 -14.09 -8.80 -13.69
CA VAL A 508 -14.51 -7.41 -13.90
C VAL A 508 -13.56 -6.75 -14.92
N PRO A 509 -14.06 -6.19 -16.04
CA PRO A 509 -13.23 -5.51 -17.04
C PRO A 509 -12.53 -4.24 -16.53
N TRP A 510 -12.90 -3.75 -15.36
CA TRP A 510 -12.33 -2.55 -14.76
C TRP A 510 -10.85 -2.76 -14.44
N LYS A 511 -10.01 -1.85 -14.92
CA LYS A 511 -8.59 -1.76 -14.59
C LYS A 511 -8.35 -0.43 -13.87
N PRO A 512 -7.49 -0.40 -12.83
CA PRO A 512 -7.10 0.85 -12.17
C PRO A 512 -6.53 1.88 -13.14
N ASN A 513 -5.76 1.40 -14.13
CA ASN A 513 -5.13 2.17 -15.19
C ASN A 513 -4.81 1.30 -16.40
N GLU A 514 -4.73 1.95 -17.56
CA GLU A 514 -4.03 1.38 -18.70
C GLU A 514 -2.53 1.35 -18.45
N ARG A 515 -1.84 0.34 -18.98
CA ARG A 515 -0.40 0.16 -18.77
C ARG A 515 0.31 -0.17 -20.06
N ILE A 516 1.35 0.58 -20.36
CA ILE A 516 2.30 0.25 -21.41
C ILE A 516 3.45 -0.50 -20.74
N ILE A 517 3.73 -1.70 -21.23
CA ILE A 517 4.84 -2.53 -20.76
C ILE A 517 5.82 -2.71 -21.91
N GLY A 518 7.10 -2.56 -21.62
CA GLY A 518 8.11 -2.63 -22.67
C GLY A 518 9.51 -2.96 -22.19
N LEU A 519 10.41 -3.10 -23.17
CA LEU A 519 11.84 -3.18 -22.97
C LEU A 519 12.47 -1.86 -23.42
N TYR A 520 13.45 -1.37 -22.67
CA TYR A 520 14.24 -0.20 -23.08
C TYR A 520 15.71 -0.53 -23.23
N ARG A 521 16.36 0.18 -24.16
CA ARG A 521 17.78 0.00 -24.47
C ARG A 521 18.43 1.31 -24.90
N ALA A 522 19.72 1.43 -24.64
CA ALA A 522 20.52 2.52 -25.18
C ALA A 522 20.91 2.24 -26.63
N VAL A 523 20.85 3.27 -27.47
CA VAL A 523 21.28 3.24 -28.88
C VAL A 523 22.26 4.39 -29.10
N ALA A 524 23.39 4.10 -29.75
CA ALA A 524 24.40 5.11 -30.04
C ALA A 524 23.84 6.16 -31.00
N ASP A 525 24.06 7.44 -30.68
CA ASP A 525 23.53 8.56 -31.44
C ASP A 525 24.54 9.70 -31.43
N ASP A 526 25.31 9.79 -32.52
CA ASP A 526 26.42 10.73 -32.65
C ASP A 526 25.98 12.12 -33.15
N GLU A 527 24.67 12.43 -33.14
CA GLU A 527 24.17 13.81 -33.33
C GLU A 527 24.79 14.79 -32.31
N VAL A 528 25.08 14.29 -31.11
CA VAL A 528 25.81 15.02 -30.06
C VAL A 528 27.09 14.25 -29.70
N ARG A 529 28.17 14.95 -29.33
CA ARG A 529 29.44 14.32 -28.95
C ARG A 529 29.23 13.31 -27.81
N GLY A 530 29.52 12.04 -28.09
CA GLY A 530 29.34 10.94 -27.13
C GLY A 530 27.87 10.67 -26.80
N GLY A 531 26.97 11.09 -27.68
CA GLY A 531 25.53 10.98 -27.52
C GLY A 531 25.02 9.55 -27.72
N TRP A 532 23.82 9.35 -27.18
CA TRP A 532 23.05 8.13 -27.24
C TRP A 532 21.60 8.49 -26.94
N HIS A 533 20.63 7.76 -27.48
CA HIS A 533 19.23 7.89 -27.12
C HIS A 533 18.71 6.58 -26.55
N LEU A 534 17.47 6.61 -26.07
CA LEU A 534 16.75 5.44 -25.57
C LEU A 534 15.68 5.03 -26.58
N ASP A 535 15.64 3.74 -26.86
CA ASP A 535 14.52 3.08 -27.55
C ASP A 535 13.66 2.36 -26.51
N PHE A 536 12.35 2.38 -26.70
CA PHE A 536 11.37 1.63 -25.92
C PHE A 536 10.52 0.74 -26.85
N GLU A 537 10.70 -0.57 -26.74
CA GLU A 537 9.94 -1.59 -27.44
C GLU A 537 8.70 -1.96 -26.62
N THR A 538 7.50 -1.77 -27.16
CA THR A 538 6.26 -2.17 -26.48
C THR A 538 6.02 -3.67 -26.61
N LEU A 539 5.65 -4.32 -25.50
CA LEU A 539 5.36 -5.75 -25.45
C LEU A 539 3.84 -5.99 -25.39
N THR A 540 3.32 -6.75 -26.35
CA THR A 540 1.90 -7.17 -26.39
C THR A 540 1.69 -8.61 -25.90
N ALA A 541 2.71 -9.22 -25.32
CA ALA A 541 2.70 -10.64 -24.94
C ALA A 541 1.85 -10.95 -23.68
N THR A 542 1.13 -9.96 -23.14
CA THR A 542 0.32 -10.09 -21.93
C THR A 542 -0.97 -9.27 -22.05
N GLU A 543 -2.11 -9.87 -21.68
CA GLU A 543 -3.43 -9.22 -21.64
C GLU A 543 -3.52 -8.05 -20.63
N LYS A 544 -2.52 -7.96 -19.74
CA LYS A 544 -2.40 -6.90 -18.74
C LYS A 544 -1.82 -5.60 -19.29
N ALA A 545 -1.21 -5.64 -20.49
CA ALA A 545 -0.64 -4.48 -21.18
C ALA A 545 -1.59 -3.96 -22.27
N MET A 546 -1.47 -2.67 -22.57
CA MET A 546 -2.08 -2.06 -23.74
C MET A 546 -1.48 -2.68 -25.01
N PRO A 547 -2.30 -3.09 -26.00
CA PRO A 547 -1.82 -3.71 -27.23
C PRO A 547 -1.22 -2.65 -28.18
N LEU A 548 -0.03 -2.17 -27.84
CA LEU A 548 0.75 -1.26 -28.69
C LEU A 548 1.92 -2.01 -29.32
N HIS A 549 2.16 -1.77 -30.61
CA HIS A 549 3.23 -2.41 -31.36
C HIS A 549 4.32 -1.41 -31.77
N GLY A 550 5.57 -1.86 -31.70
CA GLY A 550 6.71 -1.16 -32.29
C GLY A 550 7.81 -0.81 -31.29
N THR A 551 8.82 -0.13 -31.81
CA THR A 551 9.90 0.48 -31.03
C THR A 551 9.81 1.99 -31.19
N HIS A 552 9.90 2.71 -30.08
CA HIS A 552 9.64 4.14 -30.03
C HIS A 552 10.79 4.89 -29.36
N ARG A 553 11.13 6.07 -29.89
CA ARG A 553 12.21 6.91 -29.35
C ARG A 553 11.76 7.55 -28.03
N VAL A 554 12.62 7.52 -27.02
CA VAL A 554 12.37 8.10 -25.69
C VAL A 554 13.25 9.32 -25.48
N GLY A 555 12.61 10.44 -25.14
CA GLY A 555 13.28 11.70 -24.87
C GLY A 555 14.19 12.18 -26.02
N SER A 556 15.17 13.01 -25.67
CA SER A 556 16.17 13.53 -26.60
C SER A 556 17.44 12.68 -26.60
N VAL A 557 18.36 13.01 -27.52
CA VAL A 557 19.75 12.51 -27.44
C VAL A 557 20.38 12.96 -26.13
N LYS A 558 21.11 12.05 -25.50
CA LYS A 558 21.82 12.23 -24.24
C LYS A 558 20.88 12.65 -23.10
N PRO A 559 19.89 11.81 -22.74
CA PRO A 559 18.84 12.14 -21.77
C PRO A 559 19.37 12.42 -20.34
N ILE A 560 20.57 11.95 -20.03
CA ILE A 560 21.35 12.35 -18.85
C ILE A 560 22.78 12.66 -19.30
N ASP A 561 23.51 13.49 -18.55
CA ASP A 561 24.85 13.95 -18.90
C ASP A 561 25.95 12.87 -18.70
N VAL A 562 25.78 11.76 -19.40
CA VAL A 562 26.66 10.60 -19.36
C VAL A 562 27.04 10.22 -20.80
N PRO A 563 28.33 9.98 -21.10
CA PRO A 563 28.75 9.58 -22.45
C PRO A 563 28.35 8.14 -22.77
N LYS A 564 28.14 7.86 -24.06
CA LYS A 564 27.72 6.54 -24.57
C LYS A 564 28.59 5.37 -24.10
N SER A 565 29.87 5.59 -23.81
CA SER A 565 30.81 4.56 -23.32
C SER A 565 30.46 3.99 -21.93
N GLN A 566 29.63 4.68 -21.13
CA GLN A 566 29.17 4.18 -19.84
C GLN A 566 27.91 3.31 -19.95
N VAL A 567 27.11 3.52 -21.00
CA VAL A 567 25.85 2.79 -21.24
C VAL A 567 25.95 1.75 -22.36
N LEU A 568 27.00 1.81 -23.17
CA LEU A 568 27.29 0.90 -24.27
C LEU A 568 28.77 0.54 -24.29
N ALA A 569 29.07 -0.72 -24.56
CA ALA A 569 30.43 -1.20 -24.82
C ALA A 569 30.45 -2.00 -26.12
N LYS A 570 31.08 -1.45 -27.17
CA LYS A 570 31.12 -2.05 -28.52
C LYS A 570 29.73 -2.45 -29.06
N GLY A 571 28.71 -1.61 -28.80
CA GLY A 571 27.33 -1.86 -29.20
C GLY A 571 26.52 -2.78 -28.27
N VAL A 572 27.15 -3.35 -27.23
CA VAL A 572 26.46 -4.17 -26.22
C VAL A 572 25.97 -3.29 -25.06
N GLN A 573 24.76 -3.56 -24.57
CA GLN A 573 24.17 -2.88 -23.43
C GLN A 573 25.07 -2.99 -22.19
N LYS A 574 25.33 -1.85 -21.54
CA LYS A 574 26.12 -1.73 -20.31
C LYS A 574 25.50 -0.67 -19.41
N GLY A 575 25.89 -0.65 -18.13
CA GLY A 575 25.50 0.44 -17.23
C GLY A 575 23.98 0.54 -17.09
N LEU A 576 23.30 -0.61 -16.96
CA LEU A 576 21.84 -0.69 -17.01
C LEU A 576 21.17 0.27 -16.03
N GLY A 577 21.74 0.46 -14.83
CA GLY A 577 21.25 1.46 -13.88
C GLY A 577 21.26 2.90 -14.43
N LEU A 578 22.27 3.29 -15.21
CA LEU A 578 22.30 4.61 -15.86
C LEU A 578 21.25 4.73 -16.96
N GLN A 579 20.98 3.65 -17.69
CA GLN A 579 19.87 3.61 -18.64
C GLN A 579 18.52 3.74 -17.91
N THR A 580 18.36 3.05 -16.77
CA THR A 580 17.19 3.16 -15.89
C THR A 580 17.02 4.58 -15.35
N ALA A 581 18.11 5.22 -14.93
CA ALA A 581 18.10 6.59 -14.44
C ALA A 581 17.65 7.55 -15.55
N ALA A 582 18.16 7.37 -16.76
CA ALA A 582 17.82 8.19 -17.92
C ALA A 582 16.35 8.10 -18.31
N ILE A 583 15.80 6.89 -18.47
CA ILE A 583 14.39 6.74 -18.83
C ILE A 583 13.48 7.29 -17.73
N SER A 584 13.86 7.10 -16.46
CA SER A 584 13.10 7.61 -15.33
C SER A 584 13.14 9.14 -15.24
N ALA A 585 14.28 9.76 -15.55
CA ALA A 585 14.43 11.22 -15.60
C ALA A 585 13.54 11.82 -16.70
N VAL A 586 13.51 11.22 -17.90
CA VAL A 586 12.60 11.64 -18.98
C VAL A 586 11.14 11.56 -18.54
N MET A 587 10.77 10.46 -17.88
CA MET A 587 9.40 10.21 -17.42
C MET A 587 8.99 11.02 -16.19
N SER A 588 9.95 11.57 -15.43
CA SER A 588 9.67 12.34 -14.21
C SER A 588 8.81 13.59 -14.45
N SER A 589 8.78 14.08 -15.69
CA SER A 589 7.90 15.19 -16.12
C SER A 589 6.40 14.85 -16.08
N ARG A 590 6.05 13.56 -15.99
CA ARG A 590 4.68 13.05 -15.89
C ARG A 590 4.22 12.82 -14.44
N GLY A 591 5.11 13.01 -13.48
CA GLY A 591 4.93 12.64 -12.07
C GLY A 591 6.01 11.67 -11.60
N THR A 592 5.94 11.26 -10.34
CA THR A 592 6.99 10.48 -9.67
C THR A 592 7.32 9.19 -10.43
N SER A 593 8.57 9.08 -10.90
CA SER A 593 9.09 7.90 -11.60
C SER A 593 10.00 7.06 -10.69
N VAL A 594 9.79 5.74 -10.65
CA VAL A 594 10.59 4.82 -9.80
C VAL A 594 11.64 4.12 -10.64
N ALA A 595 12.91 4.32 -10.30
CA ALA A 595 14.06 3.63 -10.89
C ALA A 595 14.56 2.54 -9.94
N VAL A 596 14.45 1.28 -10.33
CA VAL A 596 14.83 0.13 -9.51
C VAL A 596 16.14 -0.49 -10.01
N ALA A 597 17.12 -0.60 -9.11
CA ALA A 597 18.37 -1.29 -9.35
C ALA A 597 18.64 -2.41 -8.33
N ASN A 598 19.66 -3.21 -8.59
CA ASN A 598 20.01 -4.38 -7.79
C ASN A 598 21.02 -4.11 -6.67
N SER A 599 21.59 -2.91 -6.55
CA SER A 599 22.58 -2.61 -5.50
C SER A 599 22.52 -1.16 -5.03
N ILE A 600 22.84 -0.94 -3.74
CA ILE A 600 22.86 0.39 -3.12
C ILE A 600 23.82 1.36 -3.83
N PRO A 601 25.07 0.98 -4.20
CA PRO A 601 25.96 1.87 -4.94
C PRO A 601 25.38 2.28 -6.31
N THR A 602 24.74 1.34 -7.01
CA THR A 602 24.05 1.67 -8.28
C THR A 602 22.94 2.69 -8.04
N VAL A 603 22.14 2.52 -6.98
CA VAL A 603 21.05 3.45 -6.62
C VAL A 603 21.56 4.87 -6.39
N TRP A 604 22.62 5.04 -5.60
CA TRP A 604 23.25 6.35 -5.41
C TRP A 604 23.78 6.94 -6.71
N LYS A 605 24.42 6.12 -7.56
CA LYS A 605 24.90 6.56 -8.87
C LYS A 605 23.75 7.01 -9.77
N MET A 606 22.65 6.26 -9.82
CA MET A 606 21.46 6.64 -10.58
C MET A 606 20.92 8.00 -10.13
N ALA A 607 20.74 8.17 -8.82
CA ALA A 607 20.21 9.39 -8.25
C ALA A 607 21.12 10.61 -8.52
N ALA A 608 22.43 10.45 -8.36
CA ALA A 608 23.39 11.52 -8.61
C ALA A 608 23.41 11.96 -10.08
N GLU A 609 23.47 11.02 -11.03
CA GLU A 609 23.50 11.36 -12.46
C GLU A 609 22.16 11.93 -12.96
N ALA A 610 21.04 11.44 -12.42
CA ALA A 610 19.73 12.00 -12.71
C ALA A 610 19.60 13.44 -12.17
N ALA A 611 19.99 13.68 -10.92
CA ALA A 611 19.91 15.00 -10.29
C ALA A 611 20.77 16.06 -11.01
N ARG A 612 21.95 15.69 -11.53
CA ARG A 612 22.79 16.58 -12.35
C ARG A 612 22.13 16.99 -13.67
N SER A 613 21.27 16.13 -14.21
CA SER A 613 20.65 16.31 -15.53
C SER A 613 19.26 16.95 -15.45
N LEU A 614 18.58 16.81 -14.32
CA LEU A 614 17.26 17.39 -14.10
C LEU A 614 17.36 18.90 -13.79
N PRO A 615 16.41 19.71 -14.27
CA PRO A 615 16.35 21.13 -13.92
C PRO A 615 16.11 21.30 -12.41
N GLU A 616 16.44 22.46 -11.87
CA GLU A 616 16.03 22.84 -10.51
C GLU A 616 14.50 22.83 -10.36
N LEU A 617 14.03 22.74 -9.12
CA LEU A 617 12.64 23.03 -8.79
C LEU A 617 12.48 24.55 -8.75
N ASP A 618 11.42 25.09 -9.37
CA ASP A 618 11.14 26.53 -9.33
C ASP A 618 10.98 27.02 -7.88
N GLU A 619 10.28 26.22 -7.06
CA GLU A 619 10.28 26.32 -5.61
C GLU A 619 10.39 24.93 -5.01
N VAL A 620 11.27 24.75 -4.01
CA VAL A 620 11.35 23.51 -3.24
C VAL A 620 10.10 23.42 -2.34
N PRO A 621 9.25 22.38 -2.47
CA PRO A 621 8.06 22.21 -1.64
C PRO A 621 8.38 22.24 -0.14
N SER A 622 7.46 22.77 0.68
CA SER A 622 7.60 22.79 2.15
C SER A 622 7.86 21.40 2.74
N ASP A 623 7.23 20.39 2.14
CA ASP A 623 7.35 18.99 2.54
C ASP A 623 8.78 18.47 2.31
N ILE A 624 9.41 18.85 1.18
CA ILE A 624 10.81 18.53 0.92
C ILE A 624 11.73 19.26 1.91
N ARG A 625 11.48 20.55 2.17
CA ARG A 625 12.28 21.34 3.13
C ARG A 625 12.26 20.72 4.52
N LEU A 626 11.08 20.30 4.99
CA LEU A 626 10.92 19.59 6.27
C LEU A 626 11.80 18.34 6.34
N VAL A 627 11.80 17.52 5.30
CA VAL A 627 12.59 16.29 5.26
C VAL A 627 14.09 16.58 5.13
N GLN A 628 14.48 17.63 4.39
CA GLN A 628 15.88 18.06 4.35
C GLN A 628 16.36 18.49 5.74
N ASP A 629 15.57 19.25 6.49
CA ASP A 629 15.92 19.69 7.84
C ASP A 629 16.00 18.51 8.82
N PHE A 630 15.11 17.52 8.66
CA PHE A 630 15.21 16.25 9.39
C PHE A 630 16.52 15.52 9.07
N LEU A 631 16.88 15.39 7.79
CA LEU A 631 18.13 14.74 7.37
C LEU A 631 19.38 15.45 7.91
N ARG A 632 19.40 16.79 7.87
CA ARG A 632 20.50 17.61 8.42
C ARG A 632 20.66 17.41 9.93
N THR A 633 19.55 17.16 10.64
CA THR A 633 19.52 17.06 12.09
C THR A 633 19.80 15.64 12.58
N GLU A 634 19.14 14.62 12.02
CA GLU A 634 19.22 13.23 12.50
C GLU A 634 20.34 12.42 11.82
N ILE A 635 20.74 12.79 10.60
CA ILE A 635 21.73 12.02 9.81
C ILE A 635 23.06 12.78 9.70
N SER A 636 23.08 13.88 8.94
CA SER A 636 24.23 14.77 8.73
C SER A 636 23.84 15.91 7.80
N ALA A 637 24.39 17.11 8.03
CA ALA A 637 24.23 18.25 7.12
C ALA A 637 24.83 18.01 5.73
N ASN A 638 25.84 17.15 5.63
CA ASN A 638 26.56 16.82 4.39
C ASN A 638 26.00 15.58 3.68
N PHE A 639 24.89 15.03 4.15
CA PHE A 639 24.33 13.83 3.55
C PHE A 639 23.85 14.10 2.12
N THR A 640 24.35 13.34 1.14
CA THR A 640 24.09 13.58 -0.30
C THR A 640 22.59 13.68 -0.63
N LEU A 641 21.72 12.93 0.08
CA LEU A 641 20.27 12.96 -0.14
C LEU A 641 19.67 14.37 0.03
N VAL A 642 20.23 15.22 0.89
CA VAL A 642 19.78 16.60 1.08
C VAL A 642 19.82 17.37 -0.24
N GLY A 643 20.94 17.32 -0.96
CA GLY A 643 21.10 18.00 -2.25
C GLY A 643 20.37 17.32 -3.42
N LEU A 644 20.14 16.00 -3.35
CA LEU A 644 19.32 15.31 -4.35
C LEU A 644 17.85 15.75 -4.28
N LEU A 645 17.35 16.04 -3.08
CA LEU A 645 15.98 16.50 -2.85
C LEU A 645 15.72 17.90 -3.43
N ASP A 646 16.73 18.76 -3.58
CA ASP A 646 16.61 20.07 -4.27
C ASP A 646 16.17 19.90 -5.74
N LYS A 647 16.42 18.73 -6.32
CA LYS A 647 16.02 18.35 -7.69
C LYS A 647 14.78 17.45 -7.71
N GLY A 648 14.18 17.18 -6.55
CA GLY A 648 13.08 16.23 -6.38
C GLY A 648 13.48 14.76 -6.57
N VAL A 649 14.75 14.42 -6.34
CA VAL A 649 15.28 13.05 -6.47
C VAL A 649 15.46 12.42 -5.09
N GLY A 650 14.65 11.40 -4.80
CA GLY A 650 14.75 10.60 -3.57
C GLY A 650 15.52 9.29 -3.75
N VAL A 651 15.93 8.69 -2.63
CA VAL A 651 16.59 7.37 -2.58
C VAL A 651 15.87 6.46 -1.57
N HIS A 652 15.65 5.19 -1.92
CA HIS A 652 15.03 4.20 -1.03
C HIS A 652 15.75 2.84 -1.07
N HIS A 653 16.38 2.48 0.05
CA HIS A 653 17.04 1.18 0.20
C HIS A 653 17.26 0.81 1.66
N ALA A 654 17.57 -0.46 1.94
CA ALA A 654 17.78 -0.98 3.31
C ALA A 654 18.97 -0.35 4.08
N GLY A 655 19.85 0.41 3.42
CA GLY A 655 20.91 1.19 4.08
C GLY A 655 20.49 2.58 4.60
N LEU A 656 19.19 2.86 4.72
CA LEU A 656 18.64 4.08 5.34
C LEU A 656 17.87 3.70 6.61
N SER A 657 17.82 4.61 7.59
CA SER A 657 16.96 4.45 8.78
C SER A 657 15.49 4.32 8.39
N ASP A 658 14.70 3.67 9.25
CA ASP A 658 13.25 3.49 9.06
C ASP A 658 12.50 4.82 8.93
N ASP A 659 12.90 5.83 9.71
CA ASP A 659 12.32 7.19 9.68
C ASP A 659 12.56 7.86 8.30
N VAL A 660 13.79 7.85 7.79
CA VAL A 660 14.12 8.35 6.44
C VAL A 660 13.35 7.61 5.35
N ARG A 661 13.24 6.27 5.44
CA ARG A 661 12.46 5.50 4.45
C ARG A 661 10.99 5.90 4.49
N GLY A 662 10.41 6.02 5.69
CA GLY A 662 9.03 6.47 5.88
C GLY A 662 8.77 7.89 5.35
N LEU A 663 9.74 8.81 5.49
CA LEU A 663 9.65 10.16 4.93
C LEU A 663 9.79 10.17 3.40
N MET A 664 10.68 9.36 2.82
CA MET A 664 10.78 9.21 1.35
C MET A 664 9.51 8.62 0.75
N GLU A 665 8.92 7.64 1.44
CA GLU A 665 7.63 7.04 1.07
C GLU A 665 6.51 8.07 1.12
N TRP A 666 6.44 8.89 2.18
CA TRP A 666 5.48 9.98 2.29
C TRP A 666 5.66 11.07 1.22
N LEU A 667 6.90 11.47 0.91
CA LEU A 667 7.17 12.43 -0.18
C LEU A 667 6.77 11.88 -1.54
N ALA A 668 6.93 10.57 -1.77
CA ALA A 668 6.48 9.93 -2.99
C ALA A 668 4.93 9.82 -3.05
N GLU A 669 4.28 9.49 -1.92
CA GLU A 669 2.81 9.39 -1.81
C GLU A 669 2.11 10.75 -2.05
N THR A 670 2.67 11.82 -1.49
CA THR A 670 2.20 13.20 -1.69
C THR A 670 2.50 13.74 -3.09
N GLY A 671 3.35 13.06 -3.87
CA GLY A 671 3.76 13.50 -5.21
C GLY A 671 4.81 14.61 -5.20
N SER A 672 5.50 14.82 -4.08
CA SER A 672 6.55 15.83 -3.90
C SER A 672 7.85 15.45 -4.62
N LEU A 673 8.07 14.15 -4.92
CA LEU A 673 9.25 13.68 -5.66
C LEU A 673 9.00 13.62 -7.17
N ARG A 674 9.98 14.05 -7.96
CA ARG A 674 10.06 13.77 -9.41
C ARG A 674 10.51 12.34 -9.66
N MET A 675 11.43 11.83 -8.85
CA MET A 675 12.04 10.53 -9.04
C MET A 675 12.38 9.85 -7.72
N LEU A 676 12.21 8.53 -7.64
CA LEU A 676 12.64 7.71 -6.52
C LEU A 676 13.57 6.58 -7.03
N CYS A 677 14.85 6.66 -6.68
CA CYS A 677 15.84 5.64 -6.99
C CYS A 677 15.90 4.60 -5.88
N ALA A 678 15.76 3.31 -6.19
CA ALA A 678 15.59 2.31 -5.15
C ALA A 678 16.17 0.93 -5.46
N THR A 679 16.35 0.13 -4.41
CA THR A 679 16.63 -1.31 -4.54
C THR A 679 15.35 -2.11 -4.74
N SER A 680 15.45 -3.33 -5.28
CA SER A 680 14.30 -4.23 -5.52
C SER A 680 13.39 -4.51 -4.32
N THR A 681 13.89 -4.34 -3.09
CA THR A 681 13.13 -4.40 -1.83
C THR A 681 11.90 -3.48 -1.83
N ILE A 682 11.91 -2.45 -2.67
CA ILE A 682 10.81 -1.54 -2.91
C ILE A 682 9.52 -2.23 -3.38
N ALA A 683 9.64 -3.35 -4.12
CA ALA A 683 8.50 -4.09 -4.66
C ALA A 683 7.58 -4.68 -3.58
N GLN A 684 8.16 -5.01 -2.41
CA GLN A 684 7.46 -5.59 -1.27
C GLN A 684 6.99 -4.55 -0.23
N GLY A 685 7.36 -3.27 -0.38
CA GLY A 685 7.23 -2.27 0.69
C GLY A 685 6.52 -0.96 0.33
N ILE A 686 6.39 -0.59 -0.95
CA ILE A 686 5.69 0.65 -1.33
C ILE A 686 4.21 0.41 -1.47
N ASN A 687 3.34 1.20 -0.84
CA ASN A 687 1.89 1.20 -1.11
C ASN A 687 1.37 2.47 -1.81
N PHE A 688 2.24 3.27 -2.43
CA PHE A 688 1.83 4.45 -3.19
C PHE A 688 1.89 4.23 -4.71
N PRO A 689 0.94 4.79 -5.46
CA PRO A 689 0.92 4.74 -6.91
C PRO A 689 1.90 5.75 -7.54
N VAL A 690 2.56 5.34 -8.62
CA VAL A 690 3.60 6.12 -9.33
C VAL A 690 3.30 6.23 -10.83
N SER A 691 3.84 7.22 -11.54
CA SER A 691 3.54 7.41 -12.98
C SER A 691 4.20 6.31 -13.83
N SER A 692 5.42 5.94 -13.47
CA SER A 692 6.20 4.95 -14.20
C SER A 692 7.17 4.19 -13.30
N VAL A 693 7.50 2.96 -13.70
CA VAL A 693 8.42 2.07 -13.01
C VAL A 693 9.42 1.50 -14.02
N PHE A 694 10.71 1.63 -13.74
CA PHE A 694 11.76 1.07 -14.59
C PHE A 694 12.70 0.19 -13.78
N LEU A 695 12.93 -1.04 -14.25
CA LEU A 695 13.84 -1.99 -13.62
C LEU A 695 15.11 -2.12 -14.45
N SER A 696 16.27 -2.05 -13.78
CA SER A 696 17.56 -2.26 -14.43
C SER A 696 17.87 -3.73 -14.69
N SER A 697 17.19 -4.65 -14.01
CA SER A 697 17.41 -6.10 -14.11
C SER A 697 16.23 -6.89 -13.56
N ARG A 698 16.02 -8.10 -14.08
CA ARG A 698 15.13 -9.13 -13.48
C ARG A 698 15.77 -9.90 -12.33
N TYR A 699 17.00 -9.55 -11.94
CA TYR A 699 17.74 -10.27 -10.90
C TYR A 699 17.95 -9.40 -9.66
N VAL A 700 17.86 -10.03 -8.50
CA VAL A 700 18.08 -9.42 -7.18
C VAL A 700 19.23 -10.11 -6.45
N PRO A 701 20.02 -9.38 -5.66
CA PRO A 701 21.04 -9.99 -4.83
C PRO A 701 20.40 -10.76 -3.66
N GLN A 702 20.87 -11.98 -3.41
CA GLN A 702 20.53 -12.79 -2.24
C GLN A 702 21.81 -13.42 -1.70
N GLY A 703 22.35 -12.83 -0.63
CA GLY A 703 23.71 -13.12 -0.15
C GLY A 703 24.74 -12.91 -1.27
N ASN A 704 25.58 -13.93 -1.50
CA ASN A 704 26.58 -13.92 -2.57
C ASN A 704 26.05 -14.35 -3.95
N ARG A 705 24.74 -14.56 -4.11
CA ARG A 705 24.11 -15.02 -5.36
C ARG A 705 23.17 -13.96 -5.92
N SER A 706 22.89 -14.07 -7.21
CA SER A 706 21.89 -13.25 -7.89
C SER A 706 20.73 -14.17 -8.31
N VAL A 707 19.54 -13.91 -7.78
CA VAL A 707 18.35 -14.74 -8.00
C VAL A 707 17.35 -13.98 -8.87
N LYS A 708 16.57 -14.70 -9.68
CA LYS A 708 15.53 -14.08 -10.52
C LYS A 708 14.37 -13.62 -9.64
N ILE A 709 13.86 -12.42 -9.91
CA ILE A 709 12.60 -11.92 -9.36
C ILE A 709 11.48 -12.87 -9.79
N ALA A 710 10.54 -13.16 -8.90
CA ALA A 710 9.37 -13.95 -9.28
C ALA A 710 8.43 -13.12 -10.18
N PRO A 711 7.77 -13.69 -11.20
CA PRO A 711 6.84 -12.94 -12.06
C PRO A 711 5.77 -12.17 -11.26
N ARG A 712 5.30 -12.74 -10.14
CA ARG A 712 4.34 -12.11 -9.23
C ARG A 712 4.88 -10.84 -8.58
N GLU A 713 6.13 -10.82 -8.12
CA GLU A 713 6.77 -9.64 -7.55
C GLU A 713 6.92 -8.51 -8.57
N PHE A 714 7.27 -8.85 -9.82
CA PHE A 714 7.29 -7.90 -10.92
C PHE A 714 5.89 -7.32 -11.18
N TRP A 715 4.86 -8.16 -11.27
CA TRP A 715 3.49 -7.70 -11.51
C TRP A 715 2.90 -6.90 -10.34
N ASN A 716 3.32 -7.16 -9.11
CA ASN A 716 2.97 -6.36 -7.95
C ASN A 716 3.55 -4.95 -8.07
N LEU A 717 4.83 -4.84 -8.44
CA LEU A 717 5.49 -3.56 -8.67
C LEU A 717 4.90 -2.83 -9.90
N ALA A 718 4.70 -3.53 -11.02
CA ALA A 718 4.09 -3.00 -12.23
C ALA A 718 2.63 -2.57 -12.02
N GLY A 719 1.90 -3.21 -11.10
CA GLY A 719 0.56 -2.82 -10.67
C GLY A 719 0.48 -1.48 -9.95
N ARG A 720 1.62 -0.95 -9.49
CA ARG A 720 1.74 0.38 -8.86
C ARG A 720 1.98 1.49 -9.89
N ALA A 721 2.31 1.15 -11.13
CA ALA A 721 2.45 2.11 -12.22
C ALA A 721 1.07 2.51 -12.76
N GLY A 722 0.83 3.82 -12.81
CA GLY A 722 -0.46 4.42 -13.06
C GLY A 722 -1.23 4.61 -11.74
N ARG A 723 -1.54 5.87 -11.40
CA ARG A 723 -2.31 6.25 -10.21
C ARG A 723 -3.80 6.41 -10.50
N ILE A 724 -4.66 5.99 -9.58
CA ILE A 724 -6.07 6.44 -9.57
C ILE A 724 -6.04 7.94 -9.23
N GLY A 725 -6.37 8.77 -10.22
CA GLY A 725 -6.27 10.21 -10.11
C GLY A 725 -4.90 10.83 -10.43
N HIS A 726 -3.97 10.16 -11.11
CA HIS A 726 -2.97 10.88 -11.94
C HIS A 726 -3.08 10.34 -13.38
N ASP A 727 -2.06 10.60 -14.21
CA ASP A 727 -1.92 10.20 -15.62
C ASP A 727 -2.66 8.91 -16.00
N SER A 728 -3.35 8.96 -17.14
CA SER A 728 -4.24 7.90 -17.64
C SER A 728 -3.54 6.60 -18.05
N VAL A 729 -2.21 6.60 -18.17
CA VAL A 729 -1.40 5.45 -18.60
C VAL A 729 -0.15 5.31 -17.75
N GLY A 730 -0.02 4.19 -17.05
CA GLY A 730 1.23 3.80 -16.39
C GLY A 730 2.25 3.24 -17.38
N VAL A 731 3.53 3.58 -17.21
CA VAL A 731 4.61 3.02 -18.06
C VAL A 731 5.53 2.14 -17.23
N VAL A 732 5.71 0.90 -17.66
CA VAL A 732 6.58 -0.07 -17.02
C VAL A 732 7.63 -0.54 -18.02
N GLY A 733 8.90 -0.45 -17.64
CA GLY A 733 10.00 -0.89 -18.51
C GLY A 733 11.01 -1.78 -17.80
N LEU A 734 11.54 -2.77 -18.51
CA LEU A 734 12.75 -3.48 -18.12
C LEU A 734 13.89 -3.15 -19.08
N SER A 735 15.11 -3.04 -18.57
CA SER A 735 16.27 -2.90 -19.44
C SER A 735 16.47 -4.19 -20.24
N GLU A 736 16.65 -4.07 -21.57
CA GLU A 736 16.84 -5.21 -22.49
C GLU A 736 18.05 -6.07 -22.10
N GLY A 737 19.12 -5.44 -21.60
CA GLY A 737 20.33 -6.14 -21.18
C GLY A 737 20.93 -6.98 -22.31
N THR A 738 21.14 -8.28 -22.06
CA THR A 738 21.74 -9.22 -23.02
C THR A 738 20.84 -10.37 -23.44
N ASP A 739 19.66 -10.52 -22.83
CA ASP A 739 18.80 -11.70 -22.94
C ASP A 739 17.34 -11.28 -23.09
N ARG A 740 17.02 -10.76 -24.28
CA ARG A 740 15.71 -10.19 -24.64
C ARG A 740 14.58 -11.24 -24.56
N ASP A 741 14.77 -12.40 -25.17
CA ASP A 741 13.70 -13.40 -25.29
C ASP A 741 13.27 -13.95 -23.93
N ALA A 742 14.23 -14.17 -23.02
CA ALA A 742 13.87 -14.61 -21.68
C ALA A 742 13.23 -13.49 -20.84
N LEU A 743 13.45 -12.20 -21.14
CA LEU A 743 12.70 -11.10 -20.52
C LEU A 743 11.25 -11.08 -21.00
N ILE A 744 11.02 -11.30 -22.31
CA ILE A 744 9.66 -11.43 -22.86
C ILE A 744 8.97 -12.62 -22.20
N GLU A 745 9.60 -13.79 -22.15
CA GLU A 745 9.06 -14.97 -21.47
C GLU A 745 8.73 -14.67 -19.99
N PHE A 746 9.61 -13.96 -19.29
CA PHE A 746 9.39 -13.55 -17.89
C PHE A 746 8.14 -12.68 -17.72
N VAL A 747 7.95 -11.69 -18.59
CA VAL A 747 6.78 -10.78 -18.56
C VAL A 747 5.49 -11.51 -18.95
N SER A 748 5.57 -12.45 -19.89
CA SER A 748 4.42 -13.23 -20.40
C SER A 748 3.90 -14.29 -19.43
N ARG A 749 4.70 -14.72 -18.44
CA ARG A 749 4.28 -15.73 -17.47
C ARG A 749 3.11 -15.22 -16.62
N ASN A 750 1.96 -15.89 -16.73
CA ASN A 750 0.84 -15.69 -15.81
C ASN A 750 1.23 -16.12 -14.39
N THR A 751 0.64 -15.44 -13.41
CA THR A 751 0.77 -15.77 -11.99
C THR A 751 -0.02 -17.06 -11.73
N GLY A 752 0.68 -18.18 -11.54
CA GLY A 752 0.04 -19.49 -11.32
C GLY A 752 -0.68 -19.60 -9.96
N ALA A 753 -1.36 -20.73 -9.78
CA ALA A 753 -2.06 -21.09 -8.55
C ALA A 753 -1.15 -21.02 -7.31
N LEU A 754 -1.74 -20.64 -6.16
CA LEU A 754 -0.98 -20.57 -4.91
C LEU A 754 -0.50 -21.97 -4.49
N VAL A 755 0.81 -22.20 -4.42
CA VAL A 755 1.39 -23.46 -3.94
C VAL A 755 2.02 -23.28 -2.56
N SER A 756 1.75 -24.20 -1.63
CA SER A 756 2.43 -24.20 -0.33
C SER A 756 3.94 -24.36 -0.50
N ARG A 757 4.75 -23.55 0.21
CA ARG A 757 6.20 -23.74 0.25
C ARG A 757 6.61 -25.12 0.75
N LEU A 758 5.81 -25.72 1.64
CA LEU A 758 6.03 -27.08 2.14
C LEU A 758 6.00 -28.12 1.01
N VAL A 759 5.06 -27.97 0.07
CA VAL A 759 4.93 -28.85 -1.10
C VAL A 759 6.15 -28.70 -2.00
N VAL A 760 6.55 -27.45 -2.30
CA VAL A 760 7.72 -27.16 -3.15
C VAL A 760 9.00 -27.77 -2.56
N LEU A 761 9.24 -27.64 -1.26
CA LEU A 761 10.41 -28.22 -0.60
C LEU A 761 10.45 -29.75 -0.72
N LEU A 762 9.29 -30.41 -0.60
CA LEU A 762 9.20 -31.87 -0.72
C LEU A 762 9.30 -32.33 -2.18
N ASP A 763 8.81 -31.54 -3.13
CA ASP A 763 8.99 -31.77 -4.57
C ASP A 763 10.46 -31.70 -4.97
N GLU A 764 11.18 -30.68 -4.52
CA GLU A 764 12.62 -30.52 -4.75
C GLU A 764 13.41 -31.71 -4.19
N LEU A 765 13.04 -32.20 -2.99
CA LEU A 765 13.67 -33.37 -2.38
C LEU A 765 13.31 -34.68 -3.09
N ALA A 766 12.06 -34.84 -3.51
CA ALA A 766 11.61 -35.99 -4.28
C ALA A 766 12.31 -36.07 -5.64
N ALA A 767 12.44 -34.94 -6.34
CA ALA A 767 13.17 -34.83 -7.61
C ALA A 767 14.65 -35.19 -7.47
N GLN A 768 15.25 -34.94 -6.30
CA GLN A 768 16.62 -35.35 -5.97
C GLN A 768 16.73 -36.81 -5.47
N GLY A 769 15.62 -37.54 -5.32
CA GLY A 769 15.61 -38.88 -4.74
C GLY A 769 15.92 -38.91 -3.24
N LYS A 770 15.82 -37.78 -2.53
CA LYS A 770 16.21 -37.62 -1.12
C LYS A 770 15.04 -37.62 -0.13
N LEU A 771 13.83 -37.98 -0.57
CA LEU A 771 12.64 -37.99 0.30
C LEU A 771 12.81 -38.90 1.54
N ALA A 772 13.52 -40.02 1.41
CA ALA A 772 13.82 -40.92 2.53
C ALA A 772 14.84 -40.34 3.53
N GLN A 773 15.55 -39.27 3.17
CA GLN A 773 16.52 -38.56 4.03
C GLN A 773 15.90 -37.32 4.67
N LEU A 774 14.58 -37.15 4.62
CA LEU A 774 13.91 -35.93 5.09
C LEU A 774 14.22 -35.64 6.56
N SER A 775 14.39 -36.66 7.40
CA SER A 775 14.82 -36.52 8.79
C SER A 775 16.15 -35.77 8.94
N ASP A 776 17.11 -36.01 8.04
CA ASP A 776 18.41 -35.34 8.07
C ASP A 776 18.31 -33.92 7.48
N VAL A 777 17.35 -33.72 6.57
CA VAL A 777 17.10 -32.42 5.92
C VAL A 777 16.34 -31.46 6.85
N LEU A 778 15.51 -31.96 7.76
CA LEU A 778 14.80 -31.15 8.76
C LEU A 778 15.74 -30.31 9.63
N TRP A 779 17.03 -30.65 9.69
CA TRP A 779 18.06 -29.91 10.42
C TRP A 779 18.63 -28.69 9.67
N LYS A 780 18.25 -28.48 8.40
CA LYS A 780 18.69 -27.32 7.62
C LYS A 780 17.93 -26.05 8.00
N ASP A 781 18.52 -24.89 7.74
CA ASP A 781 17.98 -23.57 8.09
C ASP A 781 16.55 -23.33 7.54
N GLN A 782 16.25 -23.83 6.34
CA GLN A 782 14.91 -23.71 5.73
C GLN A 782 13.76 -24.38 6.53
N TRP A 783 14.08 -25.22 7.51
CA TRP A 783 13.11 -25.90 8.39
C TRP A 783 13.15 -25.37 9.84
N GLU A 784 13.88 -24.28 10.09
CA GLU A 784 14.03 -23.73 11.44
C GLU A 784 12.70 -23.37 12.09
N ASP A 785 11.82 -22.64 11.40
CA ASP A 785 10.50 -22.27 11.94
C ASP A 785 9.67 -23.49 12.35
N PHE A 786 9.81 -24.57 11.59
CA PHE A 786 9.17 -25.86 11.87
C PHE A 786 9.76 -26.51 13.13
N ARG A 787 11.08 -26.55 13.26
CA ARG A 787 11.77 -27.07 14.45
C ARG A 787 11.41 -26.30 15.71
N CYS A 788 11.43 -24.97 15.66
CA CYS A 788 11.05 -24.09 16.78
C CYS A 788 9.60 -24.31 17.19
N TYR A 789 8.70 -24.60 16.25
CA TYR A 789 7.32 -24.94 16.59
C TYR A 789 7.20 -26.26 17.36
N ILE A 790 7.92 -27.31 16.95
CA ILE A 790 7.91 -28.59 17.68
C ILE A 790 8.53 -28.40 19.07
N ALA A 791 9.54 -27.53 19.21
CA ALA A 791 10.10 -27.15 20.51
C ALA A 791 9.06 -26.49 21.43
N HIS A 792 8.23 -25.60 20.89
CA HIS A 792 7.11 -24.99 21.62
C HIS A 792 6.12 -26.05 22.14
N LEU A 793 5.67 -26.98 21.30
CA LEU A 793 4.77 -28.05 21.74
C LEU A 793 5.38 -28.88 22.87
N TRP A 794 6.68 -29.18 22.80
CA TRP A 794 7.38 -29.88 23.86
C TRP A 794 7.44 -29.08 25.16
N ALA A 795 7.75 -27.79 25.08
CA ALA A 795 7.79 -26.90 26.25
C ALA A 795 6.42 -26.81 26.96
N GLU A 796 5.33 -26.77 26.19
CA GLU A 796 3.96 -26.71 26.72
C GLU A 796 3.54 -28.05 27.36
N LYS A 797 3.70 -29.17 26.66
CA LYS A 797 3.12 -30.45 27.08
C LYS A 797 4.01 -31.27 28.01
N LYS A 798 5.33 -31.19 27.83
CA LYS A 798 6.36 -31.98 28.56
C LYS A 798 6.07 -33.50 28.56
N ASN A 799 5.36 -33.98 27.54
CA ASN A 799 4.94 -35.36 27.37
C ASN A 799 5.04 -35.73 25.90
N LEU A 800 5.86 -36.75 25.58
CA LEU A 800 6.14 -37.13 24.20
C LEU A 800 4.90 -37.56 23.43
N ASP A 801 4.00 -38.35 24.04
CA ASP A 801 2.81 -38.84 23.36
C ASP A 801 1.86 -37.69 22.99
N ALA A 802 1.70 -36.72 23.90
CA ALA A 802 0.93 -35.51 23.64
C ALA A 802 1.56 -34.65 22.53
N VAL A 803 2.90 -34.48 22.54
CA VAL A 803 3.61 -33.71 21.51
C VAL A 803 3.48 -34.36 20.14
N LEU A 804 3.60 -35.70 20.06
CA LEU A 804 3.45 -36.43 18.80
C LEU A 804 2.03 -36.27 18.24
N ALA A 805 1.00 -36.38 19.08
CA ALA A 805 -0.39 -36.18 18.69
C ALA A 805 -0.65 -34.74 18.20
N ASP A 806 -0.18 -33.73 18.94
CA ASP A 806 -0.39 -32.32 18.60
C ASP A 806 0.41 -31.89 17.36
N SER A 807 1.61 -32.45 17.17
CA SER A 807 2.43 -32.21 15.97
C SER A 807 1.75 -32.77 14.71
N GLU A 808 1.15 -33.96 14.81
CA GLU A 808 0.36 -34.55 13.73
C GLU A 808 -0.90 -33.72 13.44
N GLN A 809 -1.60 -33.27 14.49
CA GLN A 809 -2.78 -32.44 14.34
C GLN A 809 -2.46 -31.10 13.69
N LEU A 810 -1.37 -30.43 14.10
CA LEU A 810 -0.94 -29.20 13.44
C LEU A 810 -0.62 -29.45 11.97
N LEU A 811 0.20 -30.45 11.65
CA LEU A 811 0.52 -30.76 10.26
C LEU A 811 -0.75 -30.91 9.43
N ARG A 812 -1.78 -31.59 9.97
CA ARG A 812 -3.09 -31.74 9.31
C ARG A 812 -3.87 -30.45 9.11
N GLN A 813 -3.52 -29.40 9.85
CA GLN A 813 -4.06 -28.06 9.72
C GLN A 813 -3.20 -27.15 8.84
N THR A 814 -2.05 -27.59 8.32
CA THR A 814 -1.25 -26.83 7.36
C THR A 814 -1.73 -27.04 5.92
N PHE A 815 -1.72 -25.98 5.11
CA PHE A 815 -2.25 -25.99 3.75
C PHE A 815 -1.56 -27.05 2.87
N GLY A 816 -0.23 -27.11 2.90
CA GLY A 816 0.57 -28.01 2.09
C GLY A 816 0.36 -29.47 2.45
N TYR A 817 0.32 -29.79 3.76
CA TYR A 817 0.10 -31.18 4.20
C TYR A 817 -1.30 -31.67 3.84
N THR A 818 -2.34 -30.85 4.07
CA THR A 818 -3.72 -31.21 3.68
C THR A 818 -3.81 -31.45 2.18
N SER A 819 -3.18 -30.58 1.37
CA SER A 819 -3.14 -30.70 -0.09
C SER A 819 -2.47 -32.01 -0.53
N MET A 820 -1.27 -32.30 -0.02
CA MET A 820 -0.53 -33.53 -0.36
C MET A 820 -1.25 -34.80 0.08
N ARG A 821 -1.92 -34.77 1.23
CA ARG A 821 -2.59 -35.95 1.79
C ARG A 821 -3.86 -36.32 1.02
N ASN A 822 -4.57 -35.32 0.50
CA ASN A 822 -5.78 -35.51 -0.30
C ASN A 822 -5.48 -35.90 -1.75
N ASP A 823 -4.25 -35.68 -2.22
CA ASP A 823 -3.76 -36.12 -3.53
C ASP A 823 -3.08 -37.49 -3.43
N PRO A 824 -3.64 -38.55 -4.07
CA PRO A 824 -3.04 -39.89 -4.06
C PRO A 824 -1.59 -39.94 -4.55
N GLU A 825 -1.19 -39.07 -5.50
CA GLU A 825 0.17 -39.04 -6.05
C GLU A 825 1.18 -38.41 -5.07
N GLN A 826 0.71 -37.53 -4.19
CA GLN A 826 1.54 -36.81 -3.24
C GLN A 826 1.51 -37.38 -1.82
N ARG A 827 0.60 -38.34 -1.55
CA ARG A 827 0.41 -38.94 -0.22
C ARG A 827 1.68 -39.48 0.41
N ARG A 828 2.58 -40.09 -0.39
CA ARG A 828 3.89 -40.57 0.06
C ARG A 828 4.76 -39.46 0.67
N LYS A 829 4.65 -38.23 0.16
CA LYS A 829 5.39 -37.07 0.70
C LYS A 829 4.83 -36.65 2.05
N ALA A 830 3.50 -36.65 2.21
CA ALA A 830 2.84 -36.35 3.48
C ALA A 830 3.22 -37.37 4.58
N ASP A 831 3.24 -38.66 4.24
CA ASP A 831 3.64 -39.73 5.17
C ASP A 831 5.12 -39.58 5.58
N ALA A 832 6.00 -39.28 4.62
CA ALA A 832 7.43 -39.04 4.90
C ALA A 832 7.64 -37.81 5.82
N LEU A 833 6.89 -36.74 5.60
CA LEU A 833 6.96 -35.54 6.46
C LEU A 833 6.48 -35.84 7.89
N LEU A 834 5.38 -36.59 8.04
CA LEU A 834 4.89 -36.98 9.35
C LEU A 834 5.93 -37.83 10.10
N ASP A 835 6.51 -38.84 9.44
CA ASP A 835 7.55 -39.69 10.05
C ASP A 835 8.78 -38.88 10.48
N ALA A 836 9.28 -37.99 9.61
CA ALA A 836 10.41 -37.12 9.92
C ALA A 836 10.12 -36.19 11.11
N THR A 837 8.90 -35.66 11.19
CA THR A 837 8.45 -34.80 12.30
C THR A 837 8.41 -35.56 13.61
N GLN A 838 7.83 -36.76 13.61
CA GLN A 838 7.78 -37.60 14.79
C GLN A 838 9.18 -38.01 15.27
N LYS A 839 10.10 -38.29 14.33
CA LYS A 839 11.50 -38.57 14.66
C LYS A 839 12.18 -37.36 15.32
N TYR A 840 12.00 -36.16 14.76
CA TYR A 840 12.53 -34.94 15.35
C TYR A 840 11.99 -34.70 16.77
N ALA A 841 10.69 -34.88 17.00
CA ALA A 841 10.10 -34.75 18.34
C ALA A 841 10.69 -35.74 19.37
N ARG A 842 11.00 -36.98 18.95
CA ARG A 842 11.69 -37.97 19.80
C ARG A 842 13.13 -37.58 20.09
N GLU A 843 13.84 -37.02 19.11
CA GLU A 843 15.22 -36.53 19.30
C GLU A 843 15.25 -35.31 20.23
N LEU A 844 14.28 -34.41 20.11
CA LEU A 844 14.09 -33.28 21.02
C LEU A 844 13.84 -33.74 22.47
N ALA A 845 13.01 -34.76 22.65
CA ALA A 845 12.73 -35.36 23.97
C ALA A 845 13.99 -35.92 24.66
N ALA A 846 14.99 -36.33 23.86
CA ALA A 846 16.25 -36.87 24.36
C ALA A 846 17.31 -35.77 24.64
N MET A 847 17.01 -34.50 24.34
CA MET A 847 17.92 -33.38 24.63
C MET A 847 17.99 -33.05 26.14
N PRO A 848 19.04 -32.33 26.59
CA PRO A 848 19.13 -31.89 27.98
C PRO A 848 17.89 -31.13 28.45
N LYS A 849 17.44 -31.43 29.66
CA LYS A 849 16.25 -30.82 30.28
C LYS A 849 16.38 -29.29 30.29
N GLY A 850 15.32 -28.57 29.89
CA GLY A 850 15.32 -27.11 29.79
C GLY A 850 15.65 -26.56 28.40
N THR A 851 16.23 -27.36 27.48
CA THR A 851 16.64 -26.87 26.15
C THR A 851 15.45 -26.40 25.31
N ALA A 852 14.35 -27.15 25.33
CA ALA A 852 13.15 -26.83 24.57
C ALA A 852 12.40 -25.63 25.16
N GLU A 853 12.34 -25.52 26.50
CA GLU A 853 11.77 -24.36 27.19
C GLU A 853 12.56 -23.09 26.89
N LEU A 854 13.89 -23.17 26.88
CA LEU A 854 14.74 -22.07 26.47
C LEU A 854 14.57 -21.74 24.99
N ALA A 855 14.46 -22.74 24.11
CA ALA A 855 14.22 -22.52 22.68
C ALA A 855 12.90 -21.79 22.43
N ASP A 856 11.84 -22.20 23.10
CA ASP A 856 10.53 -21.55 23.03
C ASP A 856 10.56 -20.11 23.53
N SER A 857 11.21 -19.90 24.68
CA SER A 857 11.29 -18.58 25.31
C SER A 857 12.21 -17.60 24.55
N THR A 858 13.27 -18.09 23.90
CA THR A 858 14.26 -17.26 23.21
C THR A 858 13.99 -17.12 21.72
N GLY A 859 13.16 -18.00 21.14
CA GLY A 859 12.98 -18.10 19.70
C GLY A 859 14.14 -18.78 18.96
N PHE A 860 15.24 -19.14 19.64
CA PHE A 860 16.31 -19.94 19.04
C PHE A 860 15.83 -21.35 18.74
N SER A 861 16.43 -21.97 17.72
CA SER A 861 16.30 -23.41 17.58
C SER A 861 16.94 -24.12 18.79
N PRO A 862 16.49 -25.34 19.15
CA PRO A 862 17.11 -26.11 20.23
C PRO A 862 18.64 -26.27 20.08
N GLU A 863 19.14 -26.28 18.84
CA GLU A 863 20.56 -26.32 18.55
C GLU A 863 21.27 -24.99 18.84
N GLY A 864 20.63 -23.87 18.49
CA GLY A 864 21.09 -22.52 18.78
C GLY A 864 21.21 -22.27 20.28
N VAL A 865 20.22 -22.73 21.06
CA VAL A 865 20.25 -22.68 22.54
C VAL A 865 21.46 -23.43 23.09
N ARG A 866 21.73 -24.66 22.63
CA ARG A 866 22.89 -25.43 23.10
C ARG A 866 24.21 -24.76 22.75
N ALA A 867 24.33 -24.22 21.54
CA ALA A 867 25.51 -23.48 21.12
C ALA A 867 25.72 -22.25 22.02
N ALA A 868 24.66 -21.48 22.29
CA ALA A 868 24.70 -20.33 23.18
C ALA A 868 25.11 -20.73 24.60
N MET A 869 24.45 -21.74 25.20
CA MET A 869 24.76 -22.22 26.56
C MET A 869 26.21 -22.72 26.68
N GLY A 870 26.69 -23.49 25.70
CA GLY A 870 28.05 -24.01 25.70
C GLY A 870 29.10 -22.90 25.66
N GLU A 871 28.86 -21.85 24.88
CA GLU A 871 29.75 -20.70 24.78
C GLU A 871 29.66 -19.77 25.99
N MET A 872 28.47 -19.60 26.56
CA MET A 872 28.30 -18.86 27.81
C MET A 872 29.00 -19.53 28.99
N GLY A 873 28.99 -20.86 29.05
CA GLY A 873 29.74 -21.62 30.06
C GLY A 873 31.27 -21.51 29.94
N ASN A 874 31.78 -21.03 28.81
CA ASN A 874 33.21 -20.81 28.57
C ASN A 874 33.68 -19.39 28.96
N LEU A 875 32.78 -18.50 29.39
CA LEU A 875 33.15 -17.16 29.86
C LEU A 875 33.94 -17.26 31.18
N GLU A 876 35.02 -16.49 31.31
CA GLU A 876 35.95 -16.56 32.46
C GLU A 876 35.29 -16.26 33.82
N SER A 877 34.14 -15.57 33.82
CA SER A 877 33.29 -15.37 34.98
C SER A 877 31.81 -15.52 34.60
N GLY A 878 31.04 -16.22 35.44
CA GLY A 878 29.59 -16.32 35.27
C GLY A 878 28.93 -14.94 35.32
N LEU A 879 27.88 -14.74 34.52
CA LEU A 879 27.10 -13.51 34.51
C LEU A 879 26.11 -13.49 35.68
N THR A 880 26.02 -12.37 36.35
CA THR A 880 25.09 -12.07 37.45
C THR A 880 23.99 -11.13 36.98
N ALA A 881 22.90 -10.99 37.74
CA ALA A 881 21.82 -10.05 37.40
C ALA A 881 22.31 -8.59 37.23
N SER A 882 23.30 -8.15 38.03
CA SER A 882 23.91 -6.83 37.90
C SER A 882 24.70 -6.63 36.61
N ASP A 883 25.21 -7.72 36.01
CA ASP A 883 25.92 -7.62 34.73
C ASP A 883 24.99 -7.25 33.57
N TRP A 884 23.68 -7.47 33.74
CA TRP A 884 22.60 -7.10 32.82
C TRP A 884 21.94 -5.76 33.16
N ALA A 885 22.58 -4.92 33.97
CA ALA A 885 22.14 -3.53 34.14
C ALA A 885 22.56 -2.69 32.92
N PRO A 886 21.76 -1.69 32.49
CA PRO A 886 22.12 -0.80 31.38
C PRO A 886 23.50 -0.16 31.55
N GLU A 887 23.85 0.27 32.77
CA GLU A 887 25.14 0.89 33.09
C GLU A 887 26.31 -0.10 32.95
N SER A 888 26.06 -1.38 33.20
CA SER A 888 27.05 -2.46 33.06
C SER A 888 27.25 -2.84 31.59
N LEU A 889 26.17 -2.92 30.80
CA LEU A 889 26.27 -3.34 29.40
C LEU A 889 26.76 -2.22 28.48
N PHE A 890 26.25 -1.00 28.65
CA PHE A 890 26.50 0.11 27.74
C PHE A 890 27.58 1.10 28.22
N GLY A 891 28.22 0.83 29.37
CA GLY A 891 29.30 1.64 29.95
C GLY A 891 30.71 1.37 29.40
N THR A 892 31.70 2.18 29.83
CA THR A 892 33.10 2.22 29.34
C THR A 892 33.99 1.01 29.70
N GLY A 893 33.39 -0.09 30.15
CA GLY A 893 34.06 -1.38 30.43
C GLY A 893 33.10 -2.57 30.35
N GLY A 894 32.00 -2.41 29.59
CA GLY A 894 30.87 -3.32 29.64
C GLY A 894 31.09 -4.69 29.02
N ARG A 895 30.34 -5.68 29.50
CA ARG A 895 30.42 -7.09 29.06
C ARG A 895 29.79 -7.35 27.69
N MET A 896 29.31 -6.30 27.00
CA MET A 896 28.63 -6.43 25.70
C MET A 896 29.54 -7.02 24.61
N ALA A 897 30.85 -6.75 24.65
CA ALA A 897 31.82 -7.38 23.76
C ALA A 897 31.91 -8.91 23.96
N ASP A 898 31.78 -9.40 25.19
CA ASP A 898 31.73 -10.83 25.49
C ASP A 898 30.44 -11.46 24.96
N LEU A 899 29.30 -10.78 25.13
CA LEU A 899 28.02 -11.22 24.58
C LEU A 899 28.06 -11.31 23.06
N PHE A 900 28.57 -10.30 22.35
CA PHE A 900 28.76 -10.40 20.90
C PHE A 900 29.73 -11.52 20.49
N GLY A 901 30.73 -11.81 21.33
CA GLY A 901 31.62 -12.96 21.16
C GLY A 901 30.85 -14.29 21.17
N VAL A 902 29.89 -14.44 22.07
CA VAL A 902 28.97 -15.59 22.11
C VAL A 902 28.04 -15.59 20.89
N MET A 903 27.41 -14.46 20.57
CA MET A 903 26.47 -14.33 19.44
C MET A 903 27.11 -14.72 18.10
N LEU A 904 28.38 -14.35 17.86
CA LEU A 904 29.13 -14.71 16.65
C LEU A 904 29.33 -16.22 16.48
N ARG A 905 29.14 -17.02 17.53
CA ARG A 905 29.23 -18.49 17.51
C ARG A 905 27.86 -19.18 17.45
N VAL A 906 26.77 -18.45 17.70
CA VAL A 906 25.39 -18.94 17.54
C VAL A 906 25.02 -18.90 16.05
N PRO A 907 24.71 -20.03 15.40
CA PRO A 907 24.46 -20.08 13.96
C PRO A 907 23.43 -19.07 13.45
N GLN A 908 22.33 -18.89 14.18
CA GLN A 908 21.24 -17.97 13.86
C GLN A 908 21.65 -16.50 13.81
N LEU A 909 22.54 -16.08 14.72
CA LEU A 909 22.98 -14.69 14.83
C LEU A 909 24.23 -14.43 13.99
N ARG A 910 25.04 -15.46 13.80
CA ARG A 910 26.34 -15.38 13.13
C ARG A 910 26.25 -14.83 11.72
N GLN A 911 25.27 -15.26 10.92
CA GLN A 911 25.21 -14.88 9.51
C GLN A 911 25.12 -13.36 9.33
N ASP A 912 24.20 -12.72 10.06
CA ASP A 912 24.00 -11.27 9.98
C ASP A 912 25.15 -10.47 10.61
N LEU A 913 25.74 -10.98 11.70
CA LEU A 913 26.89 -10.37 12.36
C LEU A 913 28.18 -10.47 11.52
N VAL A 914 28.37 -11.56 10.77
CA VAL A 914 29.54 -11.79 9.91
C VAL A 914 29.44 -11.05 8.58
N GLU A 915 28.24 -10.76 8.05
CA GLU A 915 28.08 -9.96 6.83
C GLU A 915 28.66 -8.54 6.94
N LEU A 916 28.74 -7.98 8.16
CA LEU A 916 29.49 -6.73 8.42
C LEU A 916 31.01 -6.93 8.43
N GLY A 917 31.46 -8.16 8.67
CA GLY A 917 32.85 -8.56 8.93
C GLY A 917 33.78 -8.58 7.71
N GLY A 918 33.34 -8.14 6.53
CA GLY A 918 34.17 -8.03 5.32
C GLY A 918 35.43 -7.15 5.46
N ARG A 919 35.64 -6.51 6.61
CA ARG A 919 36.83 -5.73 7.00
C ARG A 919 37.17 -5.84 8.50
N GLY A 920 37.25 -7.04 9.06
CA GLY A 920 37.86 -7.23 10.39
C GLY A 920 37.13 -6.52 11.54
N PHE A 921 35.80 -6.43 11.49
CA PHE A 921 35.01 -6.07 12.67
C PHE A 921 35.13 -7.21 13.69
N ASP A 922 35.81 -6.95 14.80
CA ASP A 922 35.86 -7.86 15.94
C ASP A 922 34.67 -7.61 16.89
N ARG A 923 34.53 -8.47 17.91
CA ARG A 923 33.47 -8.35 18.92
C ARG A 923 33.49 -7.00 19.66
N SER A 924 34.69 -6.42 19.84
CA SER A 924 34.90 -5.15 20.53
C SER A 924 34.29 -4.00 19.73
N ARG A 925 34.52 -3.97 18.42
CA ARG A 925 34.01 -2.90 17.55
C ARG A 925 32.50 -2.89 17.42
N ILE A 926 31.85 -4.06 17.39
CA ILE A 926 30.37 -4.15 17.36
C ILE A 926 29.80 -3.63 18.69
N SER A 927 30.45 -3.96 19.81
CA SER A 927 30.09 -3.44 21.13
C SER A 927 30.20 -1.92 21.22
N GLU A 928 31.32 -1.35 20.75
CA GLU A 928 31.53 0.11 20.75
C GLU A 928 30.46 0.85 19.94
N ILE A 929 30.14 0.37 18.73
CA ILE A 929 29.09 0.96 17.91
C ILE A 929 27.72 0.85 18.61
N THR A 930 27.43 -0.28 19.25
CA THR A 930 26.17 -0.48 19.98
C THR A 930 26.08 0.47 21.17
N ASN A 931 27.17 0.66 21.93
CA ASN A 931 27.22 1.59 23.05
C ASN A 931 27.02 3.04 22.59
N ASP A 932 27.70 3.47 21.52
CA ASP A 932 27.52 4.79 20.95
C ASP A 932 26.09 5.00 20.43
N TRP A 933 25.50 3.98 19.81
CA TRP A 933 24.12 3.99 19.36
C TRP A 933 23.12 4.12 20.51
N VAL A 934 23.29 3.37 21.61
CA VAL A 934 22.37 3.44 22.76
C VAL A 934 22.52 4.75 23.53
N ASN A 935 23.75 5.24 23.70
CA ASN A 935 24.05 6.48 24.43
C ASN A 935 23.78 7.77 23.61
N GLY A 936 22.96 7.70 22.56
CA GLY A 936 22.51 8.88 21.82
C GLY A 936 23.54 9.52 20.89
N ARG A 937 24.68 8.89 20.60
CA ARG A 937 25.67 9.44 19.66
C ARG A 937 25.06 9.58 18.25
N GLY A 938 25.32 10.71 17.60
CA GLY A 938 24.81 11.00 16.26
C GLY A 938 25.34 10.03 15.19
N LEU A 939 24.52 9.74 14.18
CA LEU A 939 24.88 8.81 13.10
C LEU A 939 26.09 9.28 12.28
N GLU A 940 26.25 10.59 12.11
CA GLU A 940 27.45 11.18 11.48
C GLU A 940 28.73 10.82 12.23
N ALA A 941 28.75 10.98 13.56
CA ALA A 941 29.92 10.66 14.36
C ALA A 941 30.26 9.16 14.28
N ILE A 942 29.24 8.28 14.45
CA ILE A 942 29.43 6.82 14.32
C ILE A 942 29.97 6.46 12.92
N ALA A 943 29.46 7.08 11.86
CA ALA A 943 29.97 6.86 10.51
C ALA A 943 31.42 7.29 10.34
N GLN A 944 31.81 8.44 10.90
CA GLN A 944 33.16 8.97 10.83
C GLN A 944 34.17 8.12 11.60
N ASP A 945 33.81 7.65 12.79
CA ASP A 945 34.71 6.91 13.67
C ASP A 945 34.90 5.45 13.23
N TYR A 946 33.84 4.82 12.72
CA TYR A 946 33.85 3.37 12.46
C TYR A 946 33.78 2.98 10.98
N PHE A 947 33.35 3.85 10.07
CA PHE A 947 33.08 3.43 8.68
C PHE A 947 33.84 4.21 7.61
N ARG A 948 34.52 5.30 8.00
CA ARG A 948 35.31 6.13 7.08
C ARG A 948 36.47 5.37 6.45
N ARG A 949 36.66 5.56 5.15
CA ARG A 949 37.78 4.98 4.36
C ARG A 949 38.74 6.09 3.94
N GLU A 950 40.02 5.78 3.77
CA GLU A 950 41.05 6.74 3.32
C GLU A 950 40.74 7.42 1.97
N LYS A 951 39.83 6.85 1.17
CA LYS A 951 39.43 7.33 -0.17
C LYS A 951 37.96 7.79 -0.26
N ASP A 952 37.24 7.93 0.85
CA ASP A 952 35.84 8.40 0.78
C ASP A 952 35.79 9.87 0.33
N ASP A 953 34.86 10.18 -0.58
CA ASP A 953 34.59 11.54 -1.06
C ASP A 953 34.32 12.51 0.11
N GLU A 954 34.53 13.81 -0.11
CA GLU A 954 34.34 14.90 0.89
C GLU A 954 32.97 14.86 1.60
N ALA A 955 31.95 14.22 1.01
CA ALA A 955 30.57 14.15 1.53
C ALA A 955 30.24 12.94 2.44
N GLY A 956 31.15 11.99 2.68
CA GLY A 956 30.97 10.92 3.70
C GLY A 956 29.78 9.94 3.53
N THR A 957 29.07 9.97 2.41
CA THR A 957 27.78 9.27 2.23
C THR A 957 27.90 7.75 2.21
N ALA A 958 29.02 7.20 1.72
CA ALA A 958 29.27 5.76 1.76
C ALA A 958 29.43 5.26 3.20
N ALA A 959 30.20 5.98 4.02
CA ALA A 959 30.36 5.68 5.44
C ALA A 959 29.03 5.77 6.21
N LEU A 960 28.22 6.81 5.96
CA LEU A 960 26.87 6.95 6.54
C LEU A 960 25.95 5.78 6.16
N THR A 961 25.98 5.38 4.88
CA THR A 961 25.18 4.25 4.39
C THR A 961 25.61 2.92 5.03
N ASP A 962 26.92 2.71 5.19
CA ASP A 962 27.47 1.52 5.84
C ASP A 962 27.14 1.52 7.35
N ALA A 963 27.21 2.67 8.02
CA ALA A 963 26.82 2.84 9.43
C ALA A 963 25.33 2.55 9.65
N CYS A 964 24.45 3.14 8.84
CA CYS A 964 23.01 2.87 8.89
C CYS A 964 22.72 1.39 8.64
N ARG A 965 23.42 0.76 7.68
CA ARG A 965 23.27 -0.68 7.44
C ARG A 965 23.70 -1.50 8.66
N ALA A 966 24.83 -1.18 9.28
CA ALA A 966 25.31 -1.88 10.47
C ALA A 966 24.32 -1.79 11.63
N ILE A 967 23.80 -0.59 11.89
CA ILE A 967 22.85 -0.36 12.98
C ILE A 967 21.50 -1.03 12.69
N TYR A 968 20.81 -0.60 11.64
CA TYR A 968 19.41 -0.97 11.42
C TYR A 968 19.21 -2.39 10.86
N ARG A 969 20.21 -2.95 10.17
CA ARG A 969 20.13 -4.32 9.63
C ARG A 969 20.69 -5.36 10.59
N THR A 970 21.72 -5.03 11.35
CA THR A 970 22.42 -6.02 12.17
C THR A 970 22.23 -5.77 13.67
N ILE A 971 22.61 -4.61 14.21
CA ILE A 971 22.55 -4.36 15.66
C ILE A 971 21.11 -4.38 16.18
N VAL A 972 20.20 -3.67 15.52
CA VAL A 972 18.77 -3.60 15.86
C VAL A 972 18.05 -4.96 15.74
N ASN A 973 18.66 -5.95 15.08
CA ASN A 973 18.05 -7.27 14.88
C ASN A 973 18.76 -8.35 15.70
N SER A 974 20.00 -8.63 15.34
CA SER A 974 20.80 -9.69 15.96
C SER A 974 21.30 -9.28 17.34
N GLY A 975 21.51 -7.98 17.58
CA GLY A 975 21.89 -7.46 18.88
C GLY A 975 20.75 -7.53 19.89
N THR A 976 19.55 -7.09 19.52
CA THR A 976 18.37 -7.12 20.42
C THR A 976 17.97 -8.56 20.75
N TRP A 977 17.84 -9.41 19.71
CA TRP A 977 17.51 -10.81 19.86
C TRP A 977 18.58 -11.57 20.62
N GLY A 978 19.85 -11.29 20.32
CA GLY A 978 20.98 -11.88 21.03
C GLY A 978 21.00 -11.51 22.51
N VAL A 979 20.83 -10.23 22.87
CA VAL A 979 20.79 -9.80 24.28
C VAL A 979 19.62 -10.45 25.01
N SER A 980 18.43 -10.42 24.41
CA SER A 980 17.23 -11.06 24.97
C SER A 980 17.44 -12.55 25.21
N ALA A 981 17.91 -13.28 24.19
CA ALA A 981 18.12 -14.71 24.27
C ALA A 981 19.26 -15.10 25.23
N LEU A 982 20.39 -14.40 25.17
CA LEU A 982 21.53 -14.65 26.05
C LEU A 982 21.21 -14.34 27.51
N SER A 983 20.33 -13.38 27.78
CA SER A 983 19.87 -13.12 29.15
C SER A 983 19.22 -14.37 29.74
N ARG A 984 18.33 -15.03 28.99
CA ARG A 984 17.60 -16.23 29.43
C ARG A 984 18.48 -17.48 29.53
N VAL A 985 19.51 -17.60 28.70
CA VAL A 985 20.45 -18.74 28.73
C VAL A 985 21.67 -18.51 29.64
N SER A 986 21.73 -17.37 30.34
CA SER A 986 22.86 -16.99 31.20
C SER A 986 23.01 -17.80 32.49
N GLY A 987 22.00 -18.60 32.84
CA GLY A 987 21.94 -19.33 34.11
C GLY A 987 21.40 -18.49 35.27
N ILE A 988 20.94 -17.25 35.02
CA ILE A 988 20.18 -16.46 35.99
C ILE A 988 18.82 -17.12 36.21
N ASP A 989 18.46 -17.31 37.48
CA ASP A 989 17.12 -17.74 37.87
C ASP A 989 16.16 -16.54 37.80
N PHE A 990 15.51 -16.38 36.63
CA PHE A 990 14.56 -15.30 36.41
C PHE A 990 13.39 -15.35 37.38
N ASP A 991 12.95 -16.53 37.81
CA ASP A 991 11.81 -16.65 38.72
C ASP A 991 12.12 -16.09 40.12
N ALA A 992 13.41 -16.09 40.50
CA ALA A 992 13.88 -15.54 41.77
C ALA A 992 14.19 -14.03 41.74
N LEU A 993 14.15 -13.37 40.58
CA LEU A 993 14.39 -11.92 40.45
C LEU A 993 13.18 -11.09 40.92
N SER A 994 13.45 -9.88 41.40
CA SER A 994 12.38 -8.90 41.66
C SER A 994 11.73 -8.45 40.34
N GLU A 995 10.46 -8.02 40.37
CA GLU A 995 9.77 -7.53 39.17
C GLU A 995 10.47 -6.31 38.55
N ALA A 996 11.10 -5.46 39.37
CA ALA A 996 11.89 -4.32 38.91
C ALA A 996 13.16 -4.77 38.16
N ASP A 997 13.87 -5.77 38.68
CA ASP A 997 15.06 -6.32 38.02
C ASP A 997 14.70 -7.04 36.71
N LYS A 998 13.58 -7.77 36.69
CA LYS A 998 13.04 -8.38 35.46
C LYS A 998 12.73 -7.32 34.40
N ARG A 999 12.02 -6.26 34.78
CA ARG A 999 11.68 -5.15 33.87
C ARG A 999 12.94 -4.51 33.29
N ARG A 1000 13.93 -4.21 34.13
CA ARG A 1000 15.22 -3.64 33.69
C ARG A 1000 15.94 -4.50 32.66
N ILE A 1001 16.04 -5.81 32.90
CA ILE A 1001 16.70 -6.74 31.96
C ILE A 1001 15.90 -6.84 30.66
N ASN A 1002 14.57 -6.93 30.76
CA ASN A 1002 13.68 -7.05 29.60
C ASN A 1002 13.53 -5.75 28.78
N ALA A 1003 13.97 -4.60 29.30
CA ALA A 1003 13.98 -3.33 28.60
C ALA A 1003 15.23 -3.13 27.71
N LEU A 1004 16.33 -3.84 27.98
CA LEU A 1004 17.59 -3.71 27.21
C LEU A 1004 17.44 -3.93 25.70
N PRO A 1005 16.67 -4.93 25.22
CA PRO A 1005 16.49 -5.12 23.78
C PRO A 1005 15.83 -3.89 23.13
N ALA A 1006 14.85 -3.28 23.81
CA ALA A 1006 14.17 -2.08 23.32
C ALA A 1006 15.11 -0.85 23.28
N MET A 1007 15.99 -0.70 24.27
CA MET A 1007 17.04 0.34 24.27
C MET A 1007 17.96 0.23 23.06
N ILE A 1008 18.41 -0.98 22.72
CA ILE A 1008 19.24 -1.26 21.53
C ILE A 1008 18.43 -1.02 20.25
N TYR A 1009 17.18 -1.49 20.19
CA TYR A 1009 16.31 -1.35 19.03
C TYR A 1009 16.08 0.12 18.67
N HIS A 1010 15.80 0.94 19.68
CA HIS A 1010 15.45 2.35 19.51
C HIS A 1010 16.64 3.31 19.56
N GLY A 1011 17.80 2.86 20.04
CA GLY A 1011 19.03 3.66 20.14
C GLY A 1011 18.98 4.73 21.21
N VAL A 1012 18.44 4.36 22.38
CA VAL A 1012 18.24 5.24 23.53
C VAL A 1012 18.53 4.47 24.82
N SER A 1013 18.89 5.19 25.87
CA SER A 1013 19.43 4.65 27.12
C SER A 1013 18.44 4.61 28.29
N SER A 1014 17.29 5.29 28.18
CA SER A 1014 16.25 5.35 29.22
C SER A 1014 14.93 4.69 28.79
N GLU A 1015 14.16 4.19 29.76
CA GLU A 1015 12.85 3.58 29.52
C GLU A 1015 11.84 4.59 28.92
N GLU A 1016 11.89 5.84 29.37
CA GLU A 1016 10.98 6.89 28.90
C GLU A 1016 11.32 7.29 27.46
N ALA A 1017 12.60 7.34 27.10
CA ALA A 1017 13.01 7.57 25.72
C ALA A 1017 12.59 6.41 24.80
N VAL A 1018 12.60 5.16 25.29
CA VAL A 1018 12.04 4.02 24.55
C VAL A 1018 10.56 4.26 24.24
N LEU A 1019 9.76 4.67 25.23
CA LEU A 1019 8.34 5.00 25.01
C LEU A 1019 8.13 6.14 24.01
N MET A 1020 9.00 7.15 24.00
CA MET A 1020 8.97 8.22 22.99
C MET A 1020 9.25 7.67 21.59
N ARG A 1021 10.24 6.79 21.44
CA ARG A 1021 10.60 6.16 20.16
C ARG A 1021 9.56 5.16 19.67
N MET A 1022 8.93 4.40 20.56
CA MET A 1022 7.79 3.54 20.23
C MET A 1022 6.62 4.37 19.68
N ASN A 1023 6.46 5.61 20.14
CA ASN A 1023 5.50 6.59 19.62
C ASN A 1023 6.06 7.48 18.50
N SER A 1024 7.11 7.03 17.80
CA SER A 1024 7.67 7.68 16.59
C SER A 1024 8.32 9.05 16.80
N ALA A 1025 8.62 9.47 18.04
CA ALA A 1025 9.37 10.71 18.27
C ALA A 1025 10.80 10.59 17.68
N PRO A 1026 11.36 11.59 17.00
CA PRO A 1026 12.73 11.50 16.46
C PRO A 1026 13.79 11.20 17.52
N ARG A 1027 14.85 10.45 17.16
CA ARG A 1027 15.85 9.95 18.11
C ARG A 1027 16.59 11.07 18.83
N SER A 1028 16.98 12.13 18.12
CA SER A 1028 17.72 13.22 18.75
C SER A 1028 16.95 13.97 19.87
N ALA A 1029 15.62 13.89 19.87
CA ALA A 1029 14.76 14.51 20.89
C ALA A 1029 14.23 13.51 21.95
N ALA A 1030 14.40 12.20 21.74
CA ALA A 1030 13.72 11.17 22.52
C ALA A 1030 14.11 11.17 24.01
N GLU A 1031 15.39 11.36 24.34
CA GLU A 1031 15.86 11.43 25.73
C GLU A 1031 15.33 12.66 26.47
N ALA A 1032 15.38 13.82 25.81
CA ALA A 1032 14.86 15.06 26.39
C ALA A 1032 13.34 15.02 26.57
N LEU A 1033 12.61 14.47 25.60
CA LEU A 1033 11.15 14.21 25.72
C LEU A 1033 10.83 13.23 26.84
N GLY A 1034 11.62 12.16 26.97
CA GLY A 1034 11.47 11.18 28.05
C GLY A 1034 11.67 11.82 29.43
N GLY A 1035 12.66 12.72 29.56
CA GLY A 1035 12.88 13.51 30.77
C GLY A 1035 11.67 14.39 31.13
N LEU A 1036 11.14 15.14 30.16
CA LEU A 1036 9.93 15.95 30.36
C LEU A 1036 8.72 15.09 30.74
N TYR A 1037 8.56 13.93 30.12
CA TYR A 1037 7.49 13.00 30.43
C TYR A 1037 7.58 12.53 31.89
N ARG A 1038 8.77 12.12 32.34
CA ARG A 1038 9.04 11.70 33.73
C ARG A 1038 8.73 12.81 34.74
N GLU A 1039 9.11 14.04 34.44
CA GLU A 1039 8.83 15.20 35.30
C GLU A 1039 7.32 15.46 35.46
N MET A 1040 6.53 15.23 34.41
CA MET A 1040 5.09 15.42 34.44
C MET A 1040 4.31 14.28 35.11
N THR A 1041 4.74 13.02 34.94
CA THR A 1041 4.04 11.85 35.50
C THR A 1041 4.42 11.55 36.95
N GLY A 1042 5.58 12.03 37.40
CA GLY A 1042 6.15 11.71 38.72
C GLY A 1042 6.85 10.35 38.73
N SER A 1043 7.46 9.98 39.87
CA SER A 1043 8.19 8.71 40.05
C SER A 1043 7.29 7.48 40.21
N ASP A 1044 6.02 7.55 39.79
CA ASP A 1044 5.08 6.43 39.86
C ASP A 1044 5.27 5.56 38.62
N GLU A 1045 6.15 4.55 38.74
CA GLU A 1045 6.49 3.61 37.66
C GLU A 1045 5.27 2.85 37.11
N SER A 1046 4.15 2.83 37.83
CA SER A 1046 2.89 2.19 37.43
C SER A 1046 2.10 2.92 36.31
N ARG A 1047 2.59 4.07 35.82
CA ARG A 1047 1.93 4.89 34.77
C ARG A 1047 2.69 4.99 33.44
N TYR A 1048 3.76 4.21 33.24
CA TYR A 1048 4.56 4.26 32.02
C TYR A 1048 4.02 3.32 30.93
N SER A 1049 2.89 3.70 30.33
CA SER A 1049 2.32 2.96 29.18
C SER A 1049 2.63 3.62 27.83
N VAL A 1050 2.61 2.81 26.76
CA VAL A 1050 2.74 3.31 25.36
C VAL A 1050 1.64 4.33 25.03
N GLY A 1051 0.42 4.10 25.52
CA GLY A 1051 -0.73 4.98 25.28
C GLY A 1051 -0.68 6.31 26.06
N ASP A 1052 -0.15 6.32 27.29
CA ASP A 1052 0.06 7.55 28.06
C ASP A 1052 1.15 8.43 27.43
N ALA A 1053 2.27 7.82 27.01
CA ALA A 1053 3.33 8.51 26.29
C ALA A 1053 2.82 9.14 24.98
N ARG A 1054 1.93 8.47 24.26
CA ARG A 1054 1.29 9.05 23.06
C ARG A 1054 0.46 10.28 23.39
N ARG A 1055 -0.40 10.19 24.40
CA ARG A 1055 -1.25 11.31 24.84
C ARG A 1055 -0.42 12.51 25.30
N PHE A 1056 0.72 12.26 25.94
CA PHE A 1056 1.69 13.29 26.28
C PHE A 1056 2.22 14.01 25.02
N LEU A 1057 2.67 13.26 24.00
CA LEU A 1057 3.17 13.84 22.75
C LEU A 1057 2.08 14.61 21.97
N GLN A 1058 0.84 14.10 21.95
CA GLN A 1058 -0.33 14.79 21.37
C GLN A 1058 -0.61 16.13 22.08
N GLY A 1059 -0.48 16.16 23.41
CA GLY A 1059 -0.68 17.36 24.23
C GLY A 1059 0.46 18.36 24.17
N LEU A 1060 1.63 17.98 23.65
CA LEU A 1060 2.81 18.82 23.63
C LEU A 1060 2.70 19.93 22.55
N GLY A 1061 2.68 21.18 23.01
CA GLY A 1061 2.70 22.37 22.16
C GLY A 1061 4.05 22.55 21.47
N THR A 1062 4.09 23.42 20.45
CA THR A 1062 5.32 23.71 19.68
C THR A 1062 6.48 24.17 20.57
N GLU A 1063 6.20 24.98 21.61
CA GLU A 1063 7.21 25.43 22.58
C GLU A 1063 7.86 24.26 23.34
N GLY A 1064 7.10 23.20 23.64
CA GLY A 1064 7.63 22.00 24.29
C GLY A 1064 8.57 21.23 23.36
N TRP A 1065 8.22 21.13 22.08
CA TRP A 1065 9.09 20.54 21.05
C TRP A 1065 10.35 21.39 20.77
N ASP A 1066 10.25 22.72 20.84
CA ASP A 1066 11.41 23.60 20.74
C ASP A 1066 12.34 23.48 21.97
N GLY A 1067 11.78 23.24 23.16
CA GLY A 1067 12.56 23.07 24.40
C GLY A 1067 13.42 21.81 24.45
N VAL A 1068 13.06 20.76 23.70
CA VAL A 1068 13.79 19.49 23.61
C VAL A 1068 14.73 19.39 22.40
N ARG A 1069 14.79 20.45 21.59
CA ARG A 1069 15.59 20.49 20.37
C ARG A 1069 17.09 20.50 20.70
N PRO A 1070 17.91 19.66 20.04
CA PRO A 1070 19.36 19.72 20.15
C PRO A 1070 19.91 21.09 19.70
N GLU A 1071 20.96 21.56 20.37
CA GLU A 1071 21.59 22.83 20.04
C GLU A 1071 22.14 22.80 18.60
N GLY A 1072 21.80 23.83 17.80
CA GLY A 1072 22.23 23.92 16.40
C GLY A 1072 21.51 23.00 15.40
N ALA A 1073 20.50 22.23 15.81
CA ALA A 1073 19.68 21.41 14.91
C ALA A 1073 19.05 22.25 13.80
N ALA A 1074 18.94 21.73 12.57
CA ALA A 1074 18.24 22.44 11.49
C ALA A 1074 16.71 22.40 11.68
N LEU A 1075 16.20 21.29 12.21
CA LEU A 1075 14.78 21.06 12.44
C LEU A 1075 14.28 21.92 13.61
N THR A 1076 13.23 22.72 13.38
CA THR A 1076 12.55 23.53 14.40
C THR A 1076 11.61 22.67 15.24
N GLY A 1077 11.11 23.16 16.39
CA GLY A 1077 10.10 22.47 17.20
C GLY A 1077 8.81 22.21 16.43
N THR A 1078 8.38 23.15 15.58
CA THR A 1078 7.30 22.92 14.61
C THR A 1078 7.64 21.79 13.64
N GLY A 1079 8.89 21.74 13.18
CA GLY A 1079 9.40 20.67 12.32
C GLY A 1079 9.40 19.30 13.01
N TYR A 1080 9.89 19.20 14.25
CA TYR A 1080 9.86 17.96 15.05
C TYR A 1080 8.43 17.45 15.24
N LYS A 1081 7.52 18.33 15.66
CA LYS A 1081 6.10 17.99 15.80
C LYS A 1081 5.53 17.49 14.48
N ARG A 1082 5.81 18.18 13.37
CA ARG A 1082 5.30 17.79 12.06
C ARG A 1082 5.85 16.45 11.56
N VAL A 1083 7.14 16.20 11.77
CA VAL A 1083 7.75 14.89 11.46
C VAL A 1083 7.11 13.79 12.31
N TRP A 1084 6.92 14.04 13.60
CA TRP A 1084 6.24 13.11 14.50
C TRP A 1084 4.81 12.81 14.03
N GLU A 1085 4.00 13.81 13.68
CA GLU A 1085 2.65 13.63 13.11
C GLU A 1085 2.68 12.74 11.86
N ILE A 1086 3.62 12.98 10.93
CA ILE A 1086 3.77 12.20 9.70
C ILE A 1086 4.17 10.74 9.98
N LEU A 1087 5.09 10.51 10.92
CA LEU A 1087 5.60 9.17 11.23
C LEU A 1087 4.66 8.36 12.14
N SER A 1088 3.92 9.03 13.02
CA SER A 1088 2.97 8.40 13.96
C SER A 1088 1.59 8.15 13.34
N GLY A 1089 1.20 8.95 12.34
CA GLY A 1089 -0.15 8.93 11.74
C GLY A 1089 -1.18 9.79 12.47
N GLU A 1090 -0.72 10.61 13.41
CA GLU A 1090 -1.51 11.56 14.18
C GLU A 1090 -1.83 12.77 13.31
N ALA A 1091 -3.10 12.95 12.95
CA ALA A 1091 -3.53 14.15 12.25
C ALA A 1091 -3.55 15.33 13.23
N SER A 1092 -3.08 16.51 12.81
CA SER A 1092 -3.27 17.73 13.59
C SER A 1092 -4.77 17.98 13.78
N GLN A 1093 -5.30 17.73 14.98
CA GLN A 1093 -6.69 18.06 15.33
C GLN A 1093 -6.94 19.60 15.36
N SER A 1094 -5.95 20.41 15.01
CA SER A 1094 -6.00 21.87 15.03
C SER A 1094 -6.61 22.46 13.76
N ALA A 1095 -7.89 22.15 13.47
CA ALA A 1095 -8.75 23.00 12.64
C ALA A 1095 -10.26 22.73 12.77
N SER A 1096 -10.70 21.55 13.21
CA SER A 1096 -12.06 21.07 12.88
C SER A 1096 -13.12 21.07 14.00
N LEU A 1097 -12.90 21.64 15.19
CA LEU A 1097 -13.91 21.57 16.27
C LEU A 1097 -14.24 22.88 17.03
N ARG A 1098 -13.84 24.05 16.52
CA ARG A 1098 -14.34 25.34 17.05
C ARG A 1098 -14.99 26.18 15.95
N GLY A 1099 -16.22 25.84 15.60
CA GLY A 1099 -17.01 26.64 14.66
C GLY A 1099 -18.29 25.96 14.21
N GLY A 1100 -19.18 25.62 15.15
CA GLY A 1100 -20.60 25.38 14.82
C GLY A 1100 -21.42 26.57 15.30
N PRO A 1101 -22.37 27.09 14.50
CA PRO A 1101 -23.61 27.62 15.06
C PRO A 1101 -24.52 26.50 15.58
#